data_AF-A0A9E3CAJ2-F1
#
_entry.id   AF-A0A9E3CAJ2-F1
#
_cell.length_a   1.000
_cell.length_b   1.000
_cell.length_c   1.000
_cell.angle_alpha   90.00
_cell.angle_beta   90.00
_cell.angle_gamma   90.00
#
_symmetry.space_group_name_H-M   'P 1'
#
loop_
_entity.id
_entity.type
_entity.pdbx_description
1 polymer ?
#
loop_
_entity_poly.entity_id
_entity_poly.type
_entity_poly.pdbx_seq_one_letter_code
_entity_poly.pdbx_strand_id
1 'polypeptide(L)'
;MGPLLIDLVTVLLALVVLYGRPVTALGVLVGTVMLIPATLVTPHLHTSYATVNHVVITAAALRMIGRYRRGEASRDAFRATPLHLALALLLVTWAVAGVVFAQPTEVSATAEQRMINLAFTIAFFIVVLALVRQIDDPWRVMQMLTVALVATAGVAVVEHFTKNSFGHWIFGIAGHPGEIDASHVLETRAGHVRVRASGEFALAYAWVAVMLLPVATLVALRYRRVVRLGVPAVALVLLAIYWTYSRSAAAAVPAVFILLAMAVRDRRTLSVGGLAALGALTLYLAVPTIHHHLSLSTDSGSVGIRFQRLPPILEAASHHPYLGLGLGGLSSIGVSTTDNFYLNAYGETGVVGAAVLIAVCLTALVQTGRGITVSDRTRRAVISASVLGFIAFLASGLFDDALLLGQPAQLAMLLLALATAAAEPELGFALLPKWSTPRAVFLTVTGALVGGFAYLVAPVIVSQERTFSTVSDLGVVTNGGGGAGPSLIGTVCDAAKALVVDLPDTRIECRDNYTTPGVGTLRVESPSSTGTLAAYTLLENRLQQVAYLGDYRTQAFSPPIAERETAWNTAPVSGAVLGFALAFIAPLPLRRRRPASVDMPPTDAATIEPRPAEPSVTIPAAPDVAEEPAAVGPATEPDEQPVAVRPAPDPMKELRPIATRSGRGLRRPPGPTGLAGTGLRPPRSTPTAERPRQSAPRPATTRREPARRQPPALPPVDEPATPNIPALDP
;
A
#
# COMPACT_ATOMS: atom_id res chain seq x y z
N MET A 1 27.09 -21.35 3.58
CA MET A 1 27.60 -20.01 3.22
C MET A 1 26.50 -19.01 2.90
N GLY A 2 25.43 -19.39 2.19
CA GLY A 2 24.35 -18.47 1.82
C GLY A 2 23.67 -17.73 2.99
N PRO A 3 23.25 -18.41 4.08
CA PRO A 3 22.66 -17.74 5.25
C PRO A 3 23.55 -16.63 5.85
N LEU A 4 24.86 -16.91 5.99
CA LEU A 4 25.85 -15.94 6.48
C LEU A 4 26.00 -14.73 5.55
N LEU A 5 25.79 -14.89 4.24
CA LEU A 5 25.82 -13.77 3.30
C LEU A 5 24.64 -12.82 3.54
N ILE A 6 23.43 -13.35 3.81
CA ILE A 6 22.26 -12.54 4.13
C ILE A 6 22.47 -11.76 5.43
N ASP A 7 23.03 -12.39 6.45
CA ASP A 7 23.36 -11.69 7.71
C ASP A 7 24.41 -10.61 7.50
N LEU A 8 25.49 -10.90 6.76
CA LEU A 8 26.54 -9.94 6.45
C LEU A 8 25.98 -8.71 5.71
N VAL A 9 25.13 -8.94 4.71
CA VAL A 9 24.46 -7.86 3.97
C VAL A 9 23.55 -7.07 4.90
N THR A 10 22.78 -7.74 5.76
CA THR A 10 21.89 -7.09 6.73
C THR A 10 22.65 -6.20 7.71
N VAL A 11 23.76 -6.71 8.27
CA VAL A 11 24.65 -5.95 9.16
C VAL A 11 25.24 -4.75 8.41
N LEU A 12 25.71 -4.94 7.17
CA LEU A 12 26.24 -3.84 6.36
C LEU A 12 25.18 -2.76 6.12
N LEU A 13 23.96 -3.13 5.74
CA LEU A 13 22.86 -2.18 5.55
C LEU A 13 22.53 -1.43 6.85
N ALA A 14 22.47 -2.13 7.99
CA ALA A 14 22.26 -1.53 9.30
C ALA A 14 23.38 -0.54 9.67
N LEU A 15 24.64 -0.88 9.42
CA LEU A 15 25.79 0.00 9.64
C LEU A 15 25.73 1.24 8.73
N VAL A 16 25.40 1.09 7.45
CA VAL A 16 25.23 2.22 6.53
C VAL A 16 24.10 3.15 7.00
N VAL A 17 23.00 2.60 7.51
CA VAL A 17 21.92 3.39 8.10
C VAL A 17 22.38 4.09 9.38
N LEU A 18 23.06 3.40 10.30
CA LEU A 18 23.52 3.98 11.56
C LEU A 18 24.52 5.12 11.37
N TYR A 19 25.47 4.97 10.44
CA TYR A 19 26.60 5.90 10.28
C TYR A 19 26.52 6.80 9.05
N GLY A 20 25.64 6.53 8.08
CA GLY A 20 25.52 7.29 6.84
C GLY A 20 24.99 8.72 7.03
N ARG A 21 24.68 9.42 5.94
CA ARG A 21 23.91 10.69 5.99
C ARG A 21 22.40 10.37 6.04
N PRO A 22 21.52 11.28 6.51
CA PRO A 22 20.06 11.03 6.52
C PRO A 22 19.50 10.63 5.16
N VAL A 23 20.00 11.28 4.10
CA VAL A 23 19.71 10.96 2.69
C VAL A 23 20.09 9.51 2.36
N THR A 24 21.26 9.06 2.80
CA THR A 24 21.72 7.68 2.59
C THR A 24 20.87 6.69 3.39
N ALA A 25 20.57 7.00 4.65
CA ALA A 25 19.73 6.15 5.50
C ALA A 25 18.33 5.97 4.91
N LEU A 26 17.70 7.05 4.44
CA LEU A 26 16.42 6.99 3.75
C LEU A 26 16.52 6.23 2.42
N GLY A 27 17.58 6.44 1.65
CA GLY A 27 17.82 5.70 0.41
C GLY A 27 17.95 4.20 0.63
N VAL A 28 18.64 3.79 1.71
CA VAL A 28 18.72 2.38 2.11
C VAL A 28 17.34 1.85 2.51
N LEU A 29 16.58 2.55 3.36
CA LEU A 29 15.22 2.13 3.73
C LEU A 29 14.30 1.96 2.51
N VAL A 30 14.31 2.92 1.57
CA VAL A 30 13.55 2.82 0.32
C VAL A 30 14.03 1.62 -0.50
N GLY A 31 15.35 1.43 -0.59
CA GLY A 31 15.95 0.30 -1.28
C GLY A 31 15.56 -1.05 -0.69
N THR A 32 15.56 -1.20 0.64
CA THR A 32 15.21 -2.48 1.27
C THR A 32 13.72 -2.78 1.15
N VAL A 33 12.83 -1.79 1.33
CA VAL A 33 11.39 -1.96 1.10
C VAL A 33 11.08 -2.36 -0.34
N MET A 34 11.79 -1.79 -1.31
CA MET A 34 11.52 -2.01 -2.73
C MET A 34 12.25 -3.23 -3.31
N LEU A 35 13.47 -3.55 -2.89
CA LEU A 35 14.31 -4.56 -3.55
C LEU A 35 14.45 -5.85 -2.73
N ILE A 36 14.12 -5.86 -1.44
CA ILE A 36 14.24 -7.04 -0.59
C ILE A 36 12.82 -7.52 -0.24
N PRO A 37 12.48 -8.79 -0.48
CA PRO A 37 11.19 -9.34 -0.05
C PRO A 37 10.95 -9.09 1.44
N ALA A 38 9.77 -8.55 1.78
CA ALA A 38 9.47 -8.12 3.14
C ALA A 38 9.51 -9.26 4.16
N THR A 39 9.28 -10.49 3.71
CA THR A 39 9.28 -11.72 4.50
C THR A 39 10.65 -12.39 4.63
N LEU A 40 11.73 -11.79 4.09
CA LEU A 40 13.07 -12.36 4.20
C LEU A 40 13.59 -12.25 5.64
N VAL A 41 13.55 -13.38 6.36
CA VAL A 41 14.06 -13.53 7.73
C VAL A 41 15.59 -13.61 7.72
N THR A 42 16.24 -13.03 8.74
CA THR A 42 17.68 -13.18 8.98
C THR A 42 17.95 -14.52 9.69
N PRO A 43 18.65 -15.48 9.07
CA PRO A 43 18.69 -16.87 9.55
C PRO A 43 19.26 -17.10 10.95
N HIS A 44 20.17 -16.26 11.44
CA HIS A 44 20.85 -16.47 12.72
C HIS A 44 20.40 -15.52 13.85
N LEU A 45 19.31 -14.77 13.67
CA LEU A 45 18.72 -14.06 14.81
C LEU A 45 17.88 -15.03 15.65
N HIS A 46 17.92 -14.88 16.97
CA HIS A 46 17.21 -15.73 17.93
C HIS A 46 15.67 -15.71 17.78
N THR A 47 15.14 -14.90 16.87
CA THR A 47 13.70 -14.75 16.61
C THR A 47 13.40 -15.01 15.14
N SER A 48 12.50 -15.94 14.84
CA SER A 48 12.01 -16.24 13.48
C SER A 48 11.28 -15.05 12.81
N TYR A 49 10.93 -14.02 13.58
CA TYR A 49 10.20 -12.84 13.10
C TYR A 49 11.08 -11.67 12.66
N ALA A 50 12.41 -11.73 12.89
CA ALA A 50 13.30 -10.64 12.54
C ALA A 50 13.64 -10.69 11.04
N THR A 51 12.98 -9.84 10.26
CA THR A 51 13.27 -9.69 8.83
C THR A 51 14.43 -8.71 8.62
N VAL A 52 15.06 -8.78 7.44
CA VAL A 52 16.08 -7.79 7.03
C VAL A 52 15.54 -6.36 7.19
N ASN A 53 14.27 -6.12 6.81
CA ASN A 53 13.64 -4.82 6.96
C ASN A 53 13.47 -4.42 8.44
N HIS A 54 13.09 -5.33 9.34
CA HIS A 54 12.98 -5.02 10.78
C HIS A 54 14.31 -4.57 11.38
N VAL A 55 15.42 -5.22 11.01
CA VAL A 55 16.76 -4.84 11.47
C VAL A 55 17.14 -3.44 10.97
N VAL A 56 16.90 -3.15 9.69
CA VAL A 56 17.24 -1.85 9.07
C VAL A 56 16.37 -0.72 9.64
N ILE A 57 15.08 -0.98 9.91
CA ILE A 57 14.18 -0.04 10.59
C ILE A 57 14.66 0.25 12.02
N THR A 58 15.04 -0.79 12.76
CA THR A 58 15.57 -0.65 14.13
C THR A 58 16.85 0.18 14.12
N ALA A 59 17.77 -0.09 13.20
CA ALA A 59 18.99 0.69 13.01
C ALA A 59 18.69 2.17 12.73
N ALA A 60 17.70 2.45 11.87
CA ALA A 60 17.27 3.81 11.57
C ALA A 60 16.62 4.50 12.78
N ALA A 61 15.81 3.79 13.57
CA ALA A 61 15.23 4.31 14.81
C ALA A 61 16.31 4.66 15.83
N LEU A 62 17.26 3.74 16.08
CA LEU A 62 18.39 3.95 16.99
C LEU A 62 19.26 5.13 16.55
N ARG A 63 19.54 5.25 15.24
CA ARG A 63 20.22 6.42 14.68
C ARG A 63 19.49 7.71 15.04
N MET A 64 18.18 7.76 14.79
CA MET A 64 17.37 8.95 15.02
C MET A 64 17.33 9.33 16.50
N ILE A 65 17.18 8.36 17.41
CA ILE A 65 17.28 8.56 18.86
C ILE A 65 18.67 9.07 19.26
N GLY A 66 19.74 8.49 18.71
CA GLY A 66 21.12 8.92 18.97
C GLY A 66 21.37 10.36 18.53
N ARG A 67 20.91 10.75 17.33
CA ARG A 67 21.02 12.14 16.84
C ARG A 67 20.22 13.13 17.68
N TYR A 68 19.04 12.73 18.15
CA TYR A 68 18.25 13.53 19.09
C TYR A 68 19.00 13.78 20.39
N ARG A 69 19.55 12.71 21.00
CA ARG A 69 20.32 12.81 22.26
C ARG A 69 21.59 13.65 22.12
N ARG A 70 22.25 13.61 20.95
CA ARG A 70 23.43 14.45 20.64
C ARG A 70 23.09 15.89 20.24
N GLY A 71 21.80 16.26 20.18
CA GLY A 71 21.37 17.60 19.75
C GLY A 71 21.54 17.87 18.25
N GLU A 72 21.85 16.85 17.44
CA GLU A 72 22.00 16.98 15.98
C GLU A 72 20.66 16.98 15.23
N ALA A 73 19.60 16.46 15.87
CA ALA A 73 18.25 16.43 15.34
C ALA A 73 17.35 17.38 16.11
N SER A 74 16.60 18.22 15.39
CA SER A 74 15.62 19.12 16.02
C SER A 74 14.51 18.31 16.70
N ARG A 75 13.95 18.86 17.79
CA ARG A 75 12.73 18.31 18.44
C ARG A 75 11.57 18.21 17.45
N ASP A 76 11.51 19.13 16.49
CA ASP A 76 10.48 19.16 15.45
C ASP A 76 10.51 17.94 14.53
N ALA A 77 11.66 17.27 14.36
CA ALA A 77 11.74 16.04 13.58
C ALA A 77 10.83 14.93 14.15
N PHE A 78 10.66 14.89 15.48
CA PHE A 78 9.84 13.90 16.19
C PHE A 78 8.47 14.43 16.60
N ARG A 79 8.07 15.59 16.11
CA ARG A 79 6.78 16.17 16.49
C ARG A 79 5.64 15.28 16.03
N ALA A 80 4.84 14.82 16.99
CA ALA A 80 3.69 13.97 16.72
C ALA A 80 2.64 14.71 15.87
N THR A 81 2.00 13.96 15.00
CA THR A 81 0.88 14.39 14.14
C THR A 81 -0.37 13.59 14.49
N PRO A 82 -1.57 14.02 14.08
CA PRO A 82 -2.80 13.24 14.31
C PRO A 82 -2.69 11.78 13.84
N LEU A 83 -1.98 11.54 12.75
CA LEU A 83 -1.73 10.19 12.24
C LEU A 83 -0.93 9.31 13.21
N HIS A 84 0.00 9.86 14.02
CA HIS A 84 0.71 9.06 15.04
C HIS A 84 -0.26 8.52 16.08
N LEU A 85 -1.18 9.36 16.55
CA LEU A 85 -2.19 8.98 17.52
C LEU A 85 -3.14 7.92 16.93
N ALA A 86 -3.57 8.12 15.68
CA ALA A 86 -4.43 7.17 14.98
C ALA A 86 -3.75 5.80 14.80
N LEU A 87 -2.47 5.78 14.41
CA LEU A 87 -1.68 4.55 14.29
C LEU A 87 -1.44 3.87 15.65
N ALA A 88 -1.18 4.65 16.71
CA ALA A 88 -1.07 4.10 18.06
C ALA A 88 -2.40 3.48 18.53
N LEU A 89 -3.53 4.15 18.25
CA LEU A 89 -4.85 3.62 18.53
C LEU A 89 -5.12 2.32 17.77
N LEU A 90 -4.71 2.24 16.50
CA LEU A 90 -4.79 1.02 15.70
C LEU A 90 -4.01 -0.12 16.35
N LEU A 91 -2.74 0.12 16.70
CA LEU A 91 -1.89 -0.88 17.35
C LEU A 91 -2.49 -1.39 18.66
N VAL A 92 -2.94 -0.47 19.53
CA VAL A 92 -3.56 -0.82 20.81
C VAL A 92 -4.86 -1.59 20.60
N THR A 93 -5.72 -1.13 19.69
CA THR A 93 -7.01 -1.78 19.42
C THR A 93 -6.80 -3.19 18.86
N TRP A 94 -5.86 -3.37 17.93
CA TRP A 94 -5.56 -4.68 17.35
C TRP A 94 -4.85 -5.60 18.34
N ALA A 95 -4.00 -5.08 19.23
CA ALA A 95 -3.45 -5.86 20.32
C ALA A 95 -4.55 -6.35 21.27
N VAL A 96 -5.46 -5.46 21.67
CA VAL A 96 -6.51 -5.77 22.64
C VAL A 96 -7.57 -6.70 22.03
N ALA A 97 -8.17 -6.32 20.89
CA ALA A 97 -9.18 -7.14 20.23
C ALA A 97 -8.60 -8.43 19.65
N GLY A 98 -7.42 -8.32 19.03
CA GLY A 98 -6.82 -9.38 18.25
C GLY A 98 -5.93 -10.36 19.02
N VAL A 99 -5.46 -10.02 20.21
CA VAL A 99 -4.60 -10.90 21.03
C VAL A 99 -5.20 -11.12 22.42
N VAL A 100 -5.58 -10.05 23.14
CA VAL A 100 -6.05 -10.17 24.53
C VAL A 100 -7.44 -10.81 24.61
N PHE A 101 -8.35 -10.43 23.70
CA PHE A 101 -9.71 -10.96 23.63
C PHE A 101 -9.91 -11.99 22.52
N ALA A 102 -8.84 -12.43 21.87
CA ALA A 102 -8.91 -13.55 20.95
C ALA A 102 -9.44 -14.78 21.69
N GLN A 103 -10.16 -15.66 20.99
CA GLN A 103 -10.64 -16.89 21.61
C GLN A 103 -9.45 -17.70 22.17
N PRO A 104 -9.62 -18.47 23.27
CA PRO A 104 -8.54 -19.17 23.96
C PRO A 104 -7.84 -20.30 23.19
N THR A 105 -7.97 -20.36 21.87
CA THR A 105 -7.05 -21.12 21.03
C THR A 105 -5.66 -20.51 21.22
N GLU A 106 -4.65 -21.34 21.52
CA GLU A 106 -3.27 -20.93 21.78
C GLU A 106 -2.88 -19.71 20.94
N VAL A 107 -2.31 -18.67 21.58
CA VAL A 107 -1.89 -17.43 20.87
C VAL A 107 -0.99 -17.86 19.71
N SER A 108 -1.56 -17.79 18.51
CA SER A 108 -0.88 -18.34 17.35
C SER A 108 0.39 -17.54 17.08
N ALA A 109 1.47 -18.21 16.68
CA ALA A 109 2.69 -17.54 16.19
C ALA A 109 2.36 -16.50 15.09
N THR A 110 1.28 -16.73 14.33
CA THR A 110 0.73 -15.80 13.35
C THR A 110 0.23 -14.49 13.98
N ALA A 111 -0.46 -14.54 15.13
CA ALA A 111 -0.93 -13.35 15.84
C ALA A 111 0.24 -12.47 16.27
N GLU A 112 1.27 -13.08 16.87
CA GLU A 112 2.49 -12.41 17.30
C GLU A 112 3.21 -11.77 16.11
N GLN A 113 3.41 -12.52 15.02
CA GLN A 113 4.05 -12.03 13.80
C GLN A 113 3.29 -10.84 13.19
N ARG A 114 1.96 -10.91 13.10
CA ARG A 114 1.12 -9.81 12.58
C ARG A 114 1.25 -8.55 13.44
N MET A 115 1.29 -8.71 14.77
CA MET A 115 1.50 -7.59 15.70
C MET A 115 2.88 -6.97 15.56
N ILE A 116 3.94 -7.78 15.44
CA ILE A 116 5.30 -7.31 15.19
C ILE A 116 5.36 -6.54 13.87
N ASN A 117 4.81 -7.08 12.79
CA ASN A 117 4.77 -6.44 11.48
C ASN A 117 4.02 -5.08 11.52
N LEU A 118 2.89 -5.02 12.23
CA LEU A 118 2.14 -3.78 12.42
C LEU A 118 2.96 -2.75 13.22
N ALA A 119 3.58 -3.16 14.31
CA ALA A 119 4.44 -2.29 15.13
C ALA A 119 5.62 -1.74 14.31
N PHE A 120 6.29 -2.57 13.51
CA PHE A 120 7.37 -2.16 12.63
C PHE A 120 6.90 -1.25 11.49
N THR A 121 5.70 -1.45 10.95
CA THR A 121 5.11 -0.55 9.96
C THR A 121 4.86 0.84 10.54
N ILE A 122 4.41 0.92 11.79
CA ILE A 122 4.24 2.19 12.50
C ILE A 122 5.59 2.83 12.83
N ALA A 123 6.56 2.03 13.32
CA ALA A 123 7.92 2.52 13.56
C ALA A 123 8.57 3.06 12.27
N PHE A 124 8.36 2.37 11.15
CA PHE A 124 8.80 2.81 9.83
C PHE A 124 8.21 4.18 9.46
N PHE A 125 6.90 4.39 9.64
CA PHE A 125 6.27 5.69 9.44
C PHE A 125 6.96 6.80 10.26
N ILE A 126 7.16 6.58 11.56
CA ILE A 126 7.76 7.56 12.48
C ILE A 126 9.19 7.91 12.04
N VAL A 127 10.00 6.90 11.76
CA VAL A 127 11.41 7.07 11.37
C VAL A 127 11.53 7.76 10.02
N VAL A 128 10.75 7.34 9.03
CA VAL A 128 10.77 7.93 7.69
C VAL A 128 10.29 9.38 7.73
N LEU A 129 9.23 9.69 8.46
CA LEU A 129 8.77 11.07 8.62
C LEU A 129 9.87 11.96 9.22
N ALA A 130 10.53 11.49 10.27
CA ALA A 130 11.61 12.23 10.90
C ALA A 130 12.82 12.41 9.97
N LEU A 131 13.16 11.40 9.15
CA LEU A 131 14.21 11.50 8.14
C LEU A 131 13.84 12.48 7.01
N VAL A 132 12.61 12.43 6.50
CA VAL A 132 12.14 13.34 5.44
C VAL A 132 12.15 14.78 5.93
N ARG A 133 11.69 15.04 7.17
CA ARG A 133 11.77 16.36 7.82
C ARG A 133 13.22 16.86 7.93
N GLN A 134 14.18 16.00 8.24
CA GLN A 134 15.60 16.37 8.31
C GLN A 134 16.23 16.65 6.94
N ILE A 135 15.74 16.02 5.89
CA ILE A 135 16.27 16.22 4.52
C ILE A 135 15.75 17.54 3.93
N ASP A 136 14.51 17.92 4.24
CA ASP A 136 13.81 19.14 3.75
C ASP A 136 13.85 19.31 2.21
N ASP A 137 14.05 18.21 1.49
CA ASP A 137 14.05 18.13 0.04
C ASP A 137 13.12 16.99 -0.39
N PRO A 138 11.80 17.25 -0.42
CA PRO A 138 10.82 16.22 -0.78
C PRO A 138 11.01 15.71 -2.22
N TRP A 139 11.61 16.53 -3.08
CA TRP A 139 11.88 16.13 -4.46
C TRP A 139 12.96 15.05 -4.55
N ARG A 140 14.03 15.16 -3.76
CA ARG A 140 15.07 14.13 -3.69
C ARG A 140 14.52 12.79 -3.22
N VAL A 141 13.55 12.78 -2.31
CA VAL A 141 12.87 11.56 -1.86
C VAL A 141 12.10 10.91 -3.01
N MET A 142 11.38 11.71 -3.82
CA MET A 142 10.68 11.22 -5.02
C MET A 142 11.63 10.59 -6.04
N GLN A 143 12.84 11.14 -6.19
CA GLN A 143 13.87 10.57 -7.04
C GLN A 143 14.35 9.21 -6.54
N MET A 144 14.57 9.05 -5.23
CA MET A 144 14.94 7.76 -4.64
C MET A 144 13.86 6.71 -4.89
N LEU A 145 12.59 7.06 -4.68
CA LEU A 145 11.46 6.17 -4.96
C LEU A 145 11.39 5.78 -6.42
N THR A 146 11.58 6.73 -7.33
CA THR A 146 11.57 6.48 -8.77
C THR A 146 12.72 5.56 -9.17
N VAL A 147 13.93 5.79 -8.65
CA VAL A 147 15.09 4.93 -8.94
C VAL A 147 14.85 3.52 -8.42
N ALA A 148 14.34 3.37 -7.20
CA ALA A 148 14.02 2.06 -6.64
C ALA A 148 12.93 1.33 -7.45
N LEU A 149 11.86 2.03 -7.84
CA LEU A 149 10.80 1.49 -8.70
C LEU A 149 11.32 1.04 -10.07
N VAL A 150 12.21 1.82 -10.70
CA VAL A 150 12.82 1.46 -11.98
C VAL A 150 13.73 0.25 -11.82
N ALA A 151 14.45 0.15 -10.71
CA ALA A 151 15.26 -1.02 -10.40
C ALA A 151 14.39 -2.28 -10.23
N THR A 152 13.28 -2.21 -9.49
CA THR A 152 12.35 -3.34 -9.36
C THR A 152 11.68 -3.71 -10.67
N ALA A 153 11.35 -2.72 -11.52
CA ALA A 153 10.86 -2.97 -12.87
C ALA A 153 11.90 -3.69 -13.73
N GLY A 154 13.18 -3.33 -13.60
CA GLY A 154 14.30 -4.05 -14.22
C GLY A 154 14.38 -5.50 -13.75
N VAL A 155 14.23 -5.76 -12.44
CA VAL A 155 14.16 -7.14 -11.90
C VAL A 155 12.98 -7.89 -12.51
N ALA A 156 11.79 -7.29 -12.56
CA ALA A 156 10.61 -7.91 -13.16
C ALA A 156 10.82 -8.26 -14.65
N VAL A 157 11.53 -7.41 -15.41
CA VAL A 157 11.89 -7.71 -16.81
C VAL A 157 12.82 -8.93 -16.88
N VAL A 158 13.82 -9.00 -16.01
CA VAL A 158 14.72 -10.17 -15.94
C VAL A 158 13.95 -11.43 -15.58
N GLU A 159 13.05 -11.39 -14.60
CA GLU A 159 12.15 -12.51 -14.25
C GLU A 159 11.32 -12.96 -15.46
N HIS A 160 10.76 -12.02 -16.23
CA HIS A 160 9.96 -12.33 -17.41
C HIS A 160 10.74 -13.13 -18.45
N PHE A 161 11.99 -12.74 -18.73
CA PHE A 161 12.80 -13.40 -19.75
C PHE A 161 13.44 -14.70 -19.26
N THR A 162 13.87 -14.74 -18.00
CA THR A 162 14.56 -15.91 -17.42
C THR A 162 13.60 -16.98 -16.91
N LYS A 163 12.33 -16.62 -16.67
CA LYS A 163 11.32 -17.47 -15.99
C LYS A 163 11.72 -17.88 -14.57
N ASN A 164 12.77 -17.28 -14.01
CA ASN A 164 13.26 -17.53 -12.67
C ASN A 164 12.75 -16.44 -11.73
N SER A 165 12.28 -16.82 -10.54
CA SER A 165 11.88 -15.85 -9.52
C SER A 165 13.11 -15.30 -8.81
N PHE A 166 13.19 -13.97 -8.74
CA PHE A 166 14.19 -13.26 -7.95
C PHE A 166 14.05 -13.59 -6.46
N GLY A 167 12.82 -13.63 -5.95
CA GLY A 167 12.53 -14.09 -4.59
C GLY A 167 13.03 -15.51 -4.34
N HIS A 168 12.68 -16.47 -5.20
CA HIS A 168 13.15 -17.86 -5.07
C HIS A 168 14.69 -17.96 -4.97
N TRP A 169 15.40 -17.19 -5.81
CA TRP A 169 16.86 -17.14 -5.77
C TRP A 169 17.39 -16.59 -4.44
N ILE A 170 16.84 -15.48 -3.93
CA ILE A 170 17.24 -14.90 -2.64
C ILE A 170 16.95 -15.87 -1.48
N PHE A 171 15.77 -16.47 -1.43
CA PHE A 171 15.40 -17.42 -0.37
C PHE A 171 16.21 -18.72 -0.45
N GLY A 172 16.63 -19.14 -1.65
CA GLY A 172 17.58 -20.23 -1.84
C GLY A 172 18.95 -19.93 -1.24
N ILE A 173 19.43 -18.68 -1.34
CA ILE A 173 20.65 -18.23 -0.64
C ILE A 173 20.42 -18.24 0.87
N ALA A 174 19.25 -17.79 1.34
CA ALA A 174 18.91 -17.74 2.77
C ALA A 174 18.72 -19.12 3.42
N GLY A 175 18.66 -20.21 2.64
CA GLY A 175 18.49 -21.57 3.15
C GLY A 175 17.05 -21.99 3.45
N HIS A 176 16.05 -21.19 3.04
CA HIS A 176 14.62 -21.45 3.28
C HIS A 176 13.81 -21.44 1.96
N PRO A 177 14.20 -22.19 0.92
CA PRO A 177 13.46 -22.21 -0.33
C PRO A 177 12.11 -22.92 -0.16
N GLY A 178 11.01 -22.23 -0.43
CA GLY A 178 9.66 -22.81 -0.51
C GLY A 178 8.82 -22.72 0.76
N GLU A 179 9.31 -22.13 1.85
CA GLU A 179 8.56 -22.04 3.11
C GLU A 179 7.57 -20.87 3.16
N ILE A 180 7.81 -19.83 2.35
CA ILE A 180 7.02 -18.60 2.33
C ILE A 180 6.65 -18.25 0.88
N ASP A 181 5.50 -17.64 0.65
CA ASP A 181 4.98 -17.32 -0.69
C ASP A 181 6.03 -16.65 -1.62
N ALA A 182 6.76 -15.67 -1.08
CA ALA A 182 7.82 -14.94 -1.79
C ALA A 182 9.00 -15.82 -2.27
N SER A 183 9.13 -17.03 -1.75
CA SER A 183 10.19 -17.98 -2.09
C SER A 183 9.80 -18.99 -3.17
N HIS A 184 8.52 -19.07 -3.54
CA HIS A 184 8.07 -20.03 -4.56
C HIS A 184 8.58 -19.70 -5.97
N VAL A 185 8.41 -20.61 -6.92
CA VAL A 185 8.63 -20.30 -8.34
C VAL A 185 7.60 -19.26 -8.83
N LEU A 186 7.88 -18.60 -9.96
CA LEU A 186 6.95 -17.62 -10.50
C LEU A 186 5.62 -18.30 -10.86
N GLU A 187 4.53 -17.69 -10.42
CA GLU A 187 3.18 -18.14 -10.76
C GLU A 187 2.94 -18.11 -12.27
N THR A 188 2.13 -19.05 -12.75
CA THR A 188 1.65 -19.03 -14.13
C THR A 188 0.16 -18.72 -14.18
N ARG A 189 -0.26 -17.93 -15.17
CA ARG A 189 -1.67 -17.64 -15.47
C ARG A 189 -1.84 -17.61 -16.98
N ALA A 190 -2.80 -18.38 -17.49
CA ALA A 190 -3.04 -18.52 -18.93
C ALA A 190 -1.77 -18.93 -19.72
N GLY A 191 -0.94 -19.81 -19.15
CA GLY A 191 0.32 -20.24 -19.78
C GLY A 191 1.45 -19.18 -19.75
N HIS A 192 1.22 -18.03 -19.13
CA HIS A 192 2.23 -16.98 -18.99
C HIS A 192 2.74 -16.88 -17.56
N VAL A 193 4.06 -16.69 -17.43
CA VAL A 193 4.72 -16.44 -16.15
C VAL A 193 4.44 -15.01 -15.69
N ARG A 194 4.02 -14.87 -14.43
CA ARG A 194 3.71 -13.60 -13.77
C ARG A 194 4.92 -13.10 -13.01
N VAL A 195 5.39 -11.91 -13.35
CA VAL A 195 6.52 -11.28 -12.65
C VAL A 195 6.06 -10.72 -11.31
N ARG A 196 6.92 -10.76 -10.31
CA ARG A 196 6.63 -10.21 -8.97
C ARG A 196 7.79 -9.43 -8.36
N ALA A 197 8.98 -9.47 -8.96
CA ALA A 197 10.19 -8.85 -8.45
C ALA A 197 10.41 -9.19 -6.95
N SER A 198 10.32 -8.19 -6.07
CA SER A 198 10.45 -8.32 -4.62
C SER A 198 9.13 -8.54 -3.88
N GLY A 199 7.98 -8.41 -4.56
CA GLY A 199 6.68 -8.65 -3.97
C GLY A 199 6.46 -10.13 -3.67
N GLU A 200 5.65 -10.41 -2.64
CA GLU A 200 5.33 -11.80 -2.23
C GLU A 200 4.64 -12.58 -3.35
N PHE A 201 3.83 -11.89 -4.15
CA PHE A 201 3.21 -12.41 -5.37
C PHE A 201 2.98 -11.27 -6.37
N ALA A 202 2.61 -11.63 -7.60
CA ALA A 202 2.57 -10.70 -8.73
C ALA A 202 1.54 -9.57 -8.55
N LEU A 203 0.42 -9.83 -7.88
CA LEU A 203 -0.62 -8.82 -7.59
C LEU A 203 -0.10 -7.74 -6.63
N ALA A 204 0.56 -8.12 -5.53
CA ALA A 204 1.15 -7.19 -4.57
C ALA A 204 2.16 -6.24 -5.25
N TYR A 205 3.07 -6.80 -6.04
CA TYR A 205 4.05 -6.01 -6.80
C TYR A 205 3.39 -5.04 -7.80
N ALA A 206 2.35 -5.50 -8.51
CA ALA A 206 1.64 -4.65 -9.45
C ALA A 206 1.05 -3.41 -8.75
N TRP A 207 0.43 -3.59 -7.58
CA TRP A 207 -0.13 -2.48 -6.81
C TRP A 207 0.93 -1.57 -6.23
N VAL A 208 2.06 -2.09 -5.73
CA VAL A 208 3.22 -1.30 -5.30
C VAL A 208 3.71 -0.39 -6.45
N ALA A 209 3.80 -0.92 -7.66
CA ALA A 209 4.18 -0.14 -8.83
C ALA A 209 3.12 0.93 -9.20
N VAL A 210 1.83 0.61 -9.09
CA VAL A 210 0.73 1.59 -9.30
C VAL A 210 0.76 2.70 -8.25
N MET A 211 1.04 2.39 -6.97
CA MET A 211 1.17 3.38 -5.90
C MET A 211 2.29 4.39 -6.18
N LEU A 212 3.41 3.96 -6.79
CA LEU A 212 4.54 4.83 -7.13
C LEU A 212 4.46 5.44 -8.54
N LEU A 213 3.49 5.05 -9.36
CA LEU A 213 3.34 5.58 -10.72
C LEU A 213 3.17 7.11 -10.77
N PRO A 214 2.39 7.75 -9.86
CA PRO A 214 2.33 9.21 -9.77
C PRO A 214 3.69 9.85 -9.52
N VAL A 215 4.49 9.24 -8.65
CA VAL A 215 5.82 9.70 -8.24
C VAL A 215 6.78 9.66 -9.42
N ALA A 216 6.89 8.50 -10.06
CA ALA A 216 7.75 8.29 -11.23
C ALA A 216 7.38 9.22 -12.39
N THR A 217 6.09 9.43 -12.64
CA THR A 217 5.59 10.30 -13.70
C THR A 217 5.99 11.74 -13.48
N LEU A 218 5.83 12.28 -12.26
CA LEU A 218 6.26 13.65 -11.96
C LEU A 218 7.77 13.82 -12.11
N VAL A 219 8.57 12.86 -11.61
CA VAL A 219 10.03 12.90 -11.73
C VAL A 219 10.46 12.88 -13.20
N ALA A 220 9.84 12.03 -14.02
CA ALA A 220 10.10 11.95 -15.46
C ALA A 220 9.76 13.25 -16.20
N LEU A 221 8.65 13.91 -15.83
CA LEU A 221 8.20 15.14 -16.47
C LEU A 221 9.09 16.35 -16.14
N ARG A 222 9.54 16.50 -14.89
CA ARG A 222 10.19 17.74 -14.45
C ARG A 222 11.57 17.96 -15.09
N TYR A 223 12.33 16.90 -15.34
CA TYR A 223 13.68 17.02 -15.87
C TYR A 223 13.72 17.02 -17.41
N ARG A 224 13.80 18.20 -18.05
CA ARG A 224 13.86 18.34 -19.53
C ARG A 224 14.89 17.42 -20.22
N ARG A 225 16.12 17.33 -19.70
CA ARG A 225 17.16 16.41 -20.23
C ARG A 225 16.84 14.95 -19.97
N VAL A 226 16.17 14.66 -18.86
CA VAL A 226 15.78 13.31 -18.45
C VAL A 226 14.46 12.91 -19.07
N VAL A 227 13.69 13.75 -19.77
CA VAL A 227 12.49 13.27 -20.50
C VAL A 227 12.86 12.10 -21.43
N ARG A 228 14.06 12.15 -22.01
CA ARG A 228 14.63 11.05 -22.82
C ARG A 228 14.85 9.74 -22.05
N LEU A 229 15.08 9.78 -20.74
CA LEU A 229 15.30 8.62 -19.88
C LEU A 229 14.08 8.27 -19.01
N GLY A 230 13.31 9.27 -18.61
CA GLY A 230 12.14 9.19 -17.75
C GLY A 230 10.94 8.60 -18.47
N VAL A 231 10.73 8.90 -19.75
CA VAL A 231 9.69 8.23 -20.55
C VAL A 231 9.99 6.73 -20.68
N PRO A 232 11.20 6.29 -21.08
CA PRO A 232 11.57 4.87 -21.01
C PRO A 232 11.41 4.25 -19.63
N ALA A 233 11.77 4.97 -18.56
CA ALA A 233 11.63 4.49 -17.19
C ALA A 233 10.16 4.23 -16.82
N VAL A 234 9.25 5.17 -17.11
CA VAL A 234 7.81 4.98 -16.88
C VAL A 234 7.27 3.86 -17.78
N ALA A 235 7.69 3.79 -19.04
CA ALA A 235 7.30 2.70 -19.94
C ALA A 235 7.75 1.32 -19.43
N LEU A 236 8.97 1.23 -18.86
CA LEU A 236 9.48 0.01 -18.22
C LEU A 236 8.61 -0.41 -17.03
N VAL A 237 8.19 0.54 -16.19
CA VAL A 237 7.28 0.29 -15.06
C VAL A 237 5.92 -0.19 -15.56
N LEU A 238 5.35 0.46 -16.59
CA LEU A 238 4.08 0.03 -17.18
C LEU A 238 4.17 -1.37 -17.78
N LEU A 239 5.29 -1.71 -18.42
CA LEU A 239 5.55 -3.04 -18.95
C LEU A 239 5.68 -4.09 -17.83
N ALA A 240 6.34 -3.74 -16.73
CA ALA A 240 6.42 -4.58 -15.55
C ALA A 240 5.03 -4.83 -14.93
N ILE A 241 4.20 -3.79 -14.79
CA ILE A 241 2.79 -3.91 -14.35
C ILE A 241 2.03 -4.84 -15.29
N TYR A 242 2.17 -4.66 -16.60
CA TYR A 242 1.53 -5.50 -17.61
C TYR A 242 1.91 -6.98 -17.46
N TRP A 243 3.19 -7.29 -17.26
CA TRP A 243 3.67 -8.67 -17.09
C TRP A 243 3.35 -9.33 -15.74
N THR A 244 2.77 -8.59 -14.80
CA THR A 244 2.19 -9.21 -13.59
C THR A 244 0.89 -9.96 -13.89
N TYR A 245 0.27 -9.69 -15.04
CA TYR A 245 -1.07 -10.16 -15.41
C TYR A 245 -2.12 -9.88 -14.31
N SER A 246 -1.94 -8.77 -13.59
CA SER A 246 -2.87 -8.26 -12.58
C SER A 246 -3.90 -7.33 -13.20
N ARG A 247 -5.15 -7.78 -13.30
CA ARG A 247 -6.24 -7.03 -13.95
C ARG A 247 -6.61 -5.77 -13.18
N SER A 248 -6.74 -5.88 -11.87
CA SER A 248 -7.15 -4.76 -11.00
C SER A 248 -6.10 -3.65 -11.01
N ALA A 249 -4.81 -4.02 -10.96
CA ALA A 249 -3.72 -3.04 -11.05
C ALA A 249 -3.66 -2.40 -12.45
N ALA A 250 -3.78 -3.19 -13.52
CA ALA A 250 -3.81 -2.67 -14.90
C ALA A 250 -4.98 -1.70 -15.12
N ALA A 251 -6.16 -1.99 -14.58
CA ALA A 251 -7.33 -1.10 -14.64
C ALA A 251 -7.13 0.19 -13.81
N ALA A 252 -6.35 0.13 -12.73
CA ALA A 252 -6.05 1.31 -11.91
C ALA A 252 -5.08 2.30 -12.58
N VAL A 253 -4.20 1.84 -13.48
CA VAL A 253 -3.22 2.69 -14.20
C VAL A 253 -3.86 3.91 -14.87
N PRO A 254 -4.86 3.79 -15.76
CA PRO A 254 -5.48 4.96 -16.40
C PRO A 254 -6.15 5.89 -15.38
N ALA A 255 -6.83 5.34 -14.36
CA ALA A 255 -7.45 6.14 -13.30
C ALA A 255 -6.41 6.98 -12.55
N VAL A 256 -5.26 6.40 -12.21
CA VAL A 256 -4.16 7.09 -11.52
C VAL A 256 -3.59 8.24 -12.38
N PHE A 257 -3.41 8.03 -13.69
CA PHE A 257 -2.96 9.11 -14.58
C PHE A 257 -3.98 10.25 -14.72
N ILE A 258 -5.28 9.92 -14.84
CA ILE A 258 -6.36 10.93 -14.92
C ILE A 258 -6.40 11.73 -13.62
N LEU A 259 -6.39 11.06 -12.46
CA LEU A 259 -6.42 11.72 -11.18
C LEU A 259 -5.17 12.59 -10.94
N LEU A 260 -3.98 12.14 -11.37
CA LEU A 260 -2.75 12.93 -11.30
C LEU A 260 -2.83 14.20 -12.16
N ALA A 261 -3.31 14.05 -13.39
CA ALA A 261 -3.53 15.13 -14.32
C ALA A 261 -4.49 16.20 -13.74
N MET A 262 -5.59 15.76 -13.11
CA MET A 262 -6.56 16.62 -12.44
C MET A 262 -6.02 17.27 -11.15
N ALA A 263 -5.24 16.54 -10.36
CA ALA A 263 -4.76 17.00 -9.06
C ALA A 263 -3.62 18.02 -9.17
N VAL A 264 -2.72 17.86 -10.15
CA VAL A 264 -1.55 18.75 -10.33
C VAL A 264 -1.94 20.05 -11.04
N ARG A 265 -2.95 20.00 -11.94
CA ARG A 265 -3.48 21.14 -12.71
C ARG A 265 -2.42 21.88 -13.55
N ASP A 266 -1.41 21.15 -14.03
CA ASP A 266 -0.42 21.69 -14.97
C ASP A 266 -0.74 21.20 -16.40
N ARG A 267 -0.67 22.09 -17.39
CA ARG A 267 -0.97 21.76 -18.80
C ARG A 267 -0.14 20.59 -19.31
N ARG A 268 1.12 20.50 -18.89
CA ARG A 268 2.04 19.44 -19.29
C ARG A 268 1.69 18.10 -18.64
N THR A 269 1.34 18.10 -17.36
CA THR A 269 0.86 16.89 -16.67
C THR A 269 -0.49 16.46 -17.22
N LEU A 270 -1.37 17.38 -17.60
CA LEU A 270 -2.64 17.10 -18.26
C LEU A 270 -2.44 16.41 -19.61
N SER A 271 -1.57 16.95 -20.47
CA SER A 271 -1.35 16.36 -21.80
C SER A 271 -0.64 15.01 -21.73
N VAL A 272 0.43 14.89 -20.94
CA VAL A 272 1.17 13.63 -20.82
C VAL A 272 0.39 12.60 -20.03
N GLY A 273 -0.27 13.00 -18.93
CA GLY A 273 -1.13 12.12 -18.16
C GLY A 273 -2.34 11.64 -18.97
N GLY A 274 -2.99 12.53 -19.74
CA GLY A 274 -4.08 12.16 -20.63
C GLY A 274 -3.64 11.18 -21.73
N LEU A 275 -2.49 11.43 -22.37
CA LEU A 275 -1.94 10.51 -23.37
C LEU A 275 -1.55 9.15 -22.76
N ALA A 276 -0.93 9.15 -21.57
CA ALA A 276 -0.56 7.93 -20.86
C ALA A 276 -1.79 7.13 -20.42
N ALA A 277 -2.83 7.81 -19.92
CA ALA A 277 -4.11 7.19 -19.58
C ALA A 277 -4.78 6.57 -20.81
N LEU A 278 -4.83 7.30 -21.93
CA LEU A 278 -5.39 6.80 -23.18
C LEU A 278 -4.60 5.60 -23.71
N GLY A 279 -3.26 5.66 -23.66
CA GLY A 279 -2.40 4.55 -24.06
C GLY A 279 -2.59 3.31 -23.18
N ALA A 280 -2.66 3.49 -21.86
CA ALA A 280 -2.91 2.41 -20.91
C ALA A 280 -4.30 1.79 -21.10
N LEU A 281 -5.34 2.60 -21.29
CA LEU A 281 -6.70 2.15 -21.58
C LEU A 281 -6.77 1.40 -22.91
N THR A 282 -6.11 1.92 -23.94
CA THR A 282 -6.07 1.28 -25.26
C THR A 282 -5.37 -0.08 -25.16
N LEU A 283 -4.23 -0.17 -24.47
CA LEU A 283 -3.52 -1.43 -24.24
C LEU A 283 -4.38 -2.44 -23.46
N TYR A 284 -5.07 -1.97 -22.41
CA TYR A 284 -5.99 -2.78 -21.62
C TYR A 284 -7.12 -3.39 -22.47
N LEU A 285 -7.72 -2.59 -23.35
CA LEU A 285 -8.79 -3.02 -24.24
C LEU A 285 -8.30 -3.89 -25.41
N ALA A 286 -7.11 -3.58 -25.95
CA ALA A 286 -6.58 -4.24 -27.15
C ALA A 286 -6.00 -5.63 -26.89
N VAL A 287 -5.67 -5.98 -25.64
CA VAL A 287 -5.05 -7.27 -25.30
C VAL A 287 -6.11 -8.23 -24.72
N PRO A 288 -6.55 -9.27 -25.46
CA PRO A 288 -7.50 -10.28 -24.99
C PRO A 288 -7.05 -10.96 -23.71
N THR A 289 -5.76 -11.22 -23.54
CA THR A 289 -5.21 -11.84 -22.33
C THR A 289 -5.46 -11.04 -21.05
N ILE A 290 -5.79 -9.75 -21.15
CA ILE A 290 -6.17 -8.93 -19.99
C ILE A 290 -7.69 -8.90 -19.81
N HIS A 291 -8.47 -8.76 -20.89
CA HIS A 291 -9.92 -8.55 -20.81
C HIS A 291 -10.80 -9.81 -21.05
N HIS A 292 -10.42 -10.78 -21.90
CA HIS A 292 -11.20 -12.01 -22.14
C HIS A 292 -11.32 -12.88 -20.89
N HIS A 293 -10.34 -12.76 -20.01
CA HIS A 293 -10.38 -13.41 -18.72
C HIS A 293 -11.34 -12.74 -17.70
N LEU A 294 -12.07 -11.70 -18.11
CA LEU A 294 -13.23 -11.22 -17.36
C LEU A 294 -14.46 -12.11 -17.56
N SER A 295 -14.44 -13.05 -18.53
CA SER A 295 -15.50 -14.05 -18.63
C SER A 295 -15.43 -14.99 -17.42
N LEU A 296 -16.48 -14.97 -16.60
CA LEU A 296 -16.62 -15.72 -15.34
C LEU A 296 -16.32 -17.23 -15.46
N SER A 297 -16.33 -17.80 -16.67
CA SER A 297 -16.19 -19.23 -16.93
C SER A 297 -14.75 -19.74 -17.06
N THR A 298 -13.76 -18.90 -17.38
CA THR A 298 -12.37 -19.36 -17.65
C THR A 298 -11.38 -19.05 -16.52
N ASP A 299 -11.73 -18.19 -15.57
CA ASP A 299 -10.88 -17.79 -14.43
C ASP A 299 -11.65 -17.69 -13.11
N SER A 300 -12.62 -18.59 -12.94
CA SER A 300 -13.41 -18.78 -11.72
C SER A 300 -12.55 -18.96 -10.45
N GLY A 301 -11.26 -19.30 -10.58
CA GLY A 301 -10.33 -19.41 -9.46
C GLY A 301 -10.20 -18.12 -8.63
N SER A 302 -9.54 -17.08 -9.12
CA SER A 302 -9.10 -15.98 -8.22
C SER A 302 -10.22 -15.06 -7.72
N VAL A 303 -11.18 -14.69 -8.58
CA VAL A 303 -12.31 -13.83 -8.16
C VAL A 303 -13.39 -14.67 -7.49
N GLY A 304 -13.67 -15.86 -8.03
CA GLY A 304 -14.62 -16.79 -7.42
C GLY A 304 -14.19 -17.18 -6.02
N ILE A 305 -12.93 -17.57 -5.80
CA ILE A 305 -12.41 -17.91 -4.46
C ILE A 305 -12.60 -16.76 -3.46
N ARG A 306 -12.45 -15.49 -3.86
CA ARG A 306 -12.68 -14.35 -2.97
C ARG A 306 -14.14 -14.23 -2.54
N PHE A 307 -15.05 -14.31 -3.51
CA PHE A 307 -16.48 -14.30 -3.21
C PHE A 307 -16.93 -15.56 -2.48
N GLN A 308 -16.25 -16.69 -2.67
CA GLN A 308 -16.51 -17.95 -1.96
C GLN A 308 -15.97 -17.93 -0.52
N ARG A 309 -14.87 -17.22 -0.26
CA ARG A 309 -14.33 -17.02 1.10
C ARG A 309 -15.12 -16.00 1.91
N LEU A 310 -15.76 -15.03 1.26
CA LEU A 310 -16.51 -13.99 1.94
C LEU A 310 -17.56 -14.55 2.91
N PRO A 311 -18.43 -15.49 2.51
CA PRO A 311 -19.42 -16.03 3.42
C PRO A 311 -18.89 -16.75 4.66
N PRO A 312 -17.97 -17.75 4.58
CA PRO A 312 -17.46 -18.40 5.79
C PRO A 312 -16.72 -17.43 6.71
N ILE A 313 -16.04 -16.41 6.17
CA ILE A 313 -15.44 -15.35 6.98
C ILE A 313 -16.50 -14.53 7.71
N LEU A 314 -17.53 -14.06 6.99
CA LEU A 314 -18.60 -13.24 7.56
C LEU A 314 -19.43 -14.02 8.58
N GLU A 315 -19.65 -15.30 8.35
CA GLU A 315 -20.35 -16.23 9.23
C GLU A 315 -19.56 -16.46 10.51
N ALA A 316 -18.28 -16.82 10.42
CA ALA A 316 -17.43 -16.95 11.60
C ALA A 316 -17.31 -15.63 12.39
N ALA A 317 -17.15 -14.50 11.69
CA ALA A 317 -17.12 -13.17 12.31
C ALA A 317 -18.47 -12.73 12.88
N SER A 318 -19.60 -13.27 12.42
CA SER A 318 -20.93 -12.93 12.92
C SER A 318 -21.15 -13.39 14.36
N HIS A 319 -20.47 -14.46 14.78
CA HIS A 319 -20.44 -14.92 16.17
C HIS A 319 -19.59 -14.02 17.07
N HIS A 320 -18.68 -13.24 16.49
CA HIS A 320 -17.79 -12.30 17.19
C HIS A 320 -17.82 -10.90 16.55
N PRO A 321 -19.01 -10.26 16.43
CA PRO A 321 -19.17 -9.11 15.55
C PRO A 321 -18.34 -7.90 16.00
N TYR A 322 -18.08 -7.78 17.30
CA TYR A 322 -17.35 -6.65 17.89
C TYR A 322 -15.83 -6.80 17.86
N LEU A 323 -15.32 -8.00 18.18
CA LEU A 323 -13.89 -8.24 18.42
C LEU A 323 -13.24 -9.17 17.39
N GLY A 324 -14.03 -9.82 16.54
CA GLY A 324 -13.53 -10.77 15.54
C GLY A 324 -13.03 -12.07 16.16
N LEU A 325 -12.35 -12.88 15.35
CA LEU A 325 -11.82 -14.18 15.76
C LEU A 325 -10.46 -14.10 16.46
N GLY A 326 -9.83 -12.93 16.50
CA GLY A 326 -8.42 -12.77 16.87
C GLY A 326 -7.50 -12.70 15.65
N LEU A 327 -6.30 -12.15 15.82
CA LEU A 327 -5.27 -12.10 14.78
C LEU A 327 -4.80 -13.51 14.46
N GLY A 328 -4.79 -13.88 13.19
CA GLY A 328 -4.60 -15.25 12.74
C GLY A 328 -5.83 -16.14 12.92
N GLY A 329 -6.91 -15.69 13.57
CA GLY A 329 -8.09 -16.52 13.85
C GLY A 329 -8.79 -17.07 12.60
N LEU A 330 -8.66 -16.39 11.46
CA LEU A 330 -9.19 -16.87 10.19
C LEU A 330 -8.52 -18.18 9.71
N SER A 331 -7.26 -18.44 10.11
CA SER A 331 -6.60 -19.71 9.76
C SER A 331 -7.25 -20.91 10.44
N SER A 332 -7.87 -20.72 11.61
CA SER A 332 -8.57 -21.78 12.35
C SER A 332 -9.79 -22.33 11.61
N ILE A 333 -10.39 -21.51 10.73
CA ILE A 333 -11.50 -21.90 9.85
C ILE A 333 -11.01 -22.25 8.43
N GLY A 334 -9.71 -22.49 8.25
CA GLY A 334 -9.11 -22.83 6.96
C GLY A 334 -8.90 -21.65 6.01
N VAL A 335 -9.03 -20.41 6.47
CA VAL A 335 -8.85 -19.19 5.66
C VAL A 335 -7.54 -18.50 6.02
N SER A 336 -6.47 -18.81 5.28
CA SER A 336 -5.15 -18.20 5.52
C SER A 336 -5.03 -16.74 5.04
N THR A 337 -5.77 -16.38 3.99
CA THR A 337 -5.79 -15.05 3.36
C THR A 337 -7.21 -14.73 2.89
N THR A 338 -7.58 -13.46 2.94
CA THR A 338 -8.89 -12.99 2.45
C THR A 338 -8.81 -12.33 1.08
N ASP A 339 -7.61 -11.99 0.62
CA ASP A 339 -7.35 -11.10 -0.52
C ASP A 339 -8.21 -9.80 -0.47
N ASN A 340 -8.55 -9.34 0.73
CA ASN A 340 -9.33 -8.15 0.98
C ASN A 340 -9.00 -7.67 2.39
N PHE A 341 -8.05 -6.75 2.44
CA PHE A 341 -7.60 -6.13 3.65
C PHE A 341 -8.72 -5.69 4.62
N TYR A 342 -9.81 -5.13 4.12
CA TYR A 342 -10.92 -4.67 4.96
C TYR A 342 -11.69 -5.84 5.57
N LEU A 343 -11.88 -6.91 4.80
CA LEU A 343 -12.50 -8.14 5.25
C LEU A 343 -11.61 -8.86 6.27
N ASN A 344 -10.29 -8.93 6.06
CA ASN A 344 -9.37 -9.48 7.04
C ASN A 344 -9.43 -8.67 8.35
N ALA A 345 -9.37 -7.34 8.28
CA ALA A 345 -9.47 -6.50 9.47
C ALA A 345 -10.78 -6.77 10.25
N TYR A 346 -11.91 -6.89 9.54
CA TYR A 346 -13.19 -7.23 10.15
C TYR A 346 -13.21 -8.66 10.73
N GLY A 347 -12.73 -9.66 9.99
CA GLY A 347 -12.72 -11.05 10.43
C GLY A 347 -11.86 -11.28 11.67
N GLU A 348 -10.72 -10.60 11.77
CA GLU A 348 -9.77 -10.80 12.86
C GLU A 348 -10.01 -9.90 14.07
N THR A 349 -10.46 -8.66 13.85
CA THR A 349 -10.57 -7.65 14.93
C THR A 349 -11.99 -7.10 15.11
N GLY A 350 -12.96 -7.68 14.39
CA GLY A 350 -14.36 -7.30 14.42
C GLY A 350 -14.62 -5.91 13.86
N VAL A 351 -15.83 -5.41 14.07
CA VAL A 351 -16.19 -4.05 13.65
C VAL A 351 -15.36 -3.00 14.38
N VAL A 352 -14.88 -3.25 15.61
CA VAL A 352 -14.09 -2.27 16.38
C VAL A 352 -12.71 -2.05 15.76
N GLY A 353 -11.97 -3.10 15.40
CA GLY A 353 -10.66 -2.92 14.78
C GLY A 353 -10.76 -2.44 13.33
N ALA A 354 -11.77 -2.88 12.57
CA ALA A 354 -12.07 -2.35 11.23
C ALA A 354 -12.45 -0.85 11.26
N ALA A 355 -13.23 -0.44 12.25
CA ALA A 355 -13.59 0.94 12.53
C ALA A 355 -12.37 1.84 12.76
N VAL A 356 -11.46 1.41 13.64
CA VAL A 356 -10.23 2.15 13.94
C VAL A 356 -9.34 2.24 12.71
N LEU A 357 -9.25 1.17 11.93
CA LEU A 357 -8.54 1.20 10.66
C LEU A 357 -9.12 2.24 9.69
N ILE A 358 -10.44 2.27 9.50
CA ILE A 358 -11.10 3.28 8.66
C ILE A 358 -10.77 4.69 9.19
N ALA A 359 -10.81 4.90 10.51
CA ALA A 359 -10.44 6.17 11.12
C ALA A 359 -8.98 6.56 10.86
N VAL A 360 -8.03 5.62 10.85
CA VAL A 360 -6.63 5.85 10.45
C VAL A 360 -6.55 6.29 9.00
N CYS A 361 -7.22 5.57 8.08
CA CYS A 361 -7.24 5.89 6.66
C CYS A 361 -7.83 7.29 6.39
N LEU A 362 -8.94 7.63 7.06
CA LEU A 362 -9.56 8.96 6.97
C LEU A 362 -8.65 10.05 7.56
N THR A 363 -8.01 9.80 8.70
CA THR A 363 -7.07 10.75 9.32
C THR A 363 -5.89 11.02 8.38
N ALA A 364 -5.35 9.97 7.76
CA ALA A 364 -4.27 10.05 6.79
C ALA A 364 -4.69 10.88 5.56
N LEU A 365 -5.86 10.60 4.97
CA LEU A 365 -6.40 11.34 3.82
C LEU A 365 -6.69 12.81 4.14
N VAL A 366 -7.28 13.11 5.30
CA VAL A 366 -7.59 14.49 5.70
C VAL A 366 -6.30 15.27 5.96
N GLN A 367 -5.34 14.68 6.69
CA GLN A 367 -4.08 15.33 7.01
C GLN A 367 -3.27 15.64 5.76
N THR A 368 -3.12 14.67 4.87
CA THR A 368 -2.32 14.83 3.64
C THR A 368 -3.08 15.59 2.54
N GLY A 369 -4.39 15.41 2.44
CA GLY A 369 -5.26 16.09 1.47
C GLY A 369 -5.35 17.60 1.67
N ARG A 370 -5.26 18.08 2.91
CA ARG A 370 -5.12 19.53 3.18
C ARG A 370 -3.89 20.14 2.49
N GLY A 371 -2.82 19.36 2.35
CA GLY A 371 -1.60 19.74 1.64
C GLY A 371 -1.80 20.03 0.14
N ILE A 372 -2.91 19.61 -0.47
CA ILE A 372 -3.23 19.94 -1.87
C ILE A 372 -3.50 21.44 -2.04
N THR A 373 -3.83 22.15 -0.95
CA THR A 373 -4.06 23.62 -0.97
C THR A 373 -2.78 24.46 -0.88
N VAL A 374 -1.62 23.81 -0.74
CA VAL A 374 -0.30 24.47 -0.68
C VAL A 374 -0.04 25.31 -1.92
N SER A 375 0.56 26.48 -1.70
CA SER A 375 0.79 27.50 -2.73
C SER A 375 1.98 27.14 -3.64
N ASP A 376 3.08 26.59 -3.09
CA ASP A 376 4.21 26.09 -3.88
C ASP A 376 3.76 24.93 -4.77
N ARG A 377 3.90 25.15 -6.09
CA ARG A 377 3.55 24.18 -7.12
C ARG A 377 4.37 22.88 -6.99
N THR A 378 5.63 22.97 -6.57
CA THR A 378 6.49 21.78 -6.41
C THR A 378 6.01 20.92 -5.25
N ARG A 379 5.86 21.51 -4.06
CA ARG A 379 5.35 20.81 -2.88
C ARG A 379 3.95 20.26 -3.12
N ARG A 380 3.05 21.05 -3.69
CA ARG A 380 1.69 20.60 -4.06
C ARG A 380 1.72 19.39 -4.98
N ALA A 381 2.59 19.36 -5.99
CA ALA A 381 2.71 18.21 -6.89
C ALA A 381 3.21 16.95 -6.16
N VAL A 382 4.20 17.07 -5.27
CA VAL A 382 4.69 15.95 -4.45
C VAL A 382 3.59 15.43 -3.53
N ILE A 383 2.86 16.32 -2.87
CA ILE A 383 1.72 15.97 -2.01
C ILE A 383 0.65 15.25 -2.82
N SER A 384 0.23 15.82 -3.96
CA SER A 384 -0.78 15.20 -4.83
C SER A 384 -0.37 13.81 -5.30
N ALA A 385 0.87 13.61 -5.74
CA ALA A 385 1.35 12.28 -6.15
C ALA A 385 1.39 11.29 -4.98
N SER A 386 1.81 11.72 -3.80
CA SER A 386 1.88 10.87 -2.61
C SER A 386 0.48 10.49 -2.11
N VAL A 387 -0.47 11.44 -2.10
CA VAL A 387 -1.88 11.19 -1.76
C VAL A 387 -2.53 10.23 -2.75
N LEU A 388 -2.27 10.40 -4.06
CA LEU A 388 -2.79 9.48 -5.07
C LEU A 388 -2.19 8.08 -4.94
N GLY A 389 -0.91 7.96 -4.62
CA GLY A 389 -0.29 6.67 -4.30
C GLY A 389 -0.92 6.02 -3.07
N PHE A 390 -1.25 6.80 -2.03
CA PHE A 390 -1.99 6.30 -0.88
C PHE A 390 -3.44 5.90 -1.21
N ILE A 391 -4.13 6.63 -2.08
CA ILE A 391 -5.46 6.23 -2.58
C ILE A 391 -5.36 4.91 -3.35
N ALA A 392 -4.31 4.71 -4.15
CA ALA A 392 -4.05 3.43 -4.81
C ALA A 392 -3.78 2.30 -3.81
N PHE A 393 -3.12 2.58 -2.67
CA PHE A 393 -3.01 1.63 -1.56
C PHE A 393 -4.38 1.25 -0.99
N LEU A 394 -5.26 2.22 -0.73
CA LEU A 394 -6.61 1.93 -0.23
C LEU A 394 -7.44 1.11 -1.22
N ALA A 395 -7.31 1.41 -2.52
CA ALA A 395 -7.95 0.64 -3.58
C ALA A 395 -7.38 -0.78 -3.67
N SER A 396 -6.06 -0.95 -3.48
CA SER A 396 -5.41 -2.26 -3.46
C SER A 396 -5.96 -3.17 -2.36
N GLY A 397 -6.35 -2.59 -1.21
CA GLY A 397 -6.98 -3.32 -0.11
C GLY A 397 -8.32 -3.99 -0.44
N LEU A 398 -8.97 -3.63 -1.56
CA LEU A 398 -10.17 -4.33 -2.04
C LEU A 398 -9.83 -5.64 -2.79
N PHE A 399 -8.58 -5.80 -3.19
CA PHE A 399 -8.12 -6.90 -4.02
C PHE A 399 -6.99 -7.71 -3.40
N ASP A 400 -6.47 -7.28 -2.26
CA ASP A 400 -5.31 -7.85 -1.62
C ASP A 400 -5.31 -7.52 -0.11
N ASP A 401 -4.56 -8.29 0.67
CA ASP A 401 -4.34 -8.09 2.11
C ASP A 401 -3.23 -7.06 2.37
N ALA A 402 -3.32 -5.90 1.71
CA ALA A 402 -2.25 -4.92 1.55
C ALA A 402 -1.59 -4.40 2.85
N LEU A 403 -2.30 -4.41 4.00
CA LEU A 403 -1.69 -4.02 5.29
C LEU A 403 -0.88 -5.15 5.94
N LEU A 404 -1.26 -6.41 5.70
CA LEU A 404 -0.54 -7.57 6.21
C LEU A 404 0.76 -7.79 5.44
N LEU A 405 0.76 -7.41 4.16
CA LEU A 405 1.94 -7.43 3.31
C LEU A 405 2.86 -6.26 3.70
N GLY A 406 4.07 -6.58 4.15
CA GLY A 406 5.00 -5.57 4.67
C GLY A 406 5.35 -4.49 3.64
N GLN A 407 5.54 -4.86 2.37
CA GLN A 407 5.98 -3.94 1.32
C GLN A 407 4.91 -2.87 0.95
N PRO A 408 3.66 -3.22 0.57
CA PRO A 408 2.63 -2.21 0.31
C PRO A 408 2.34 -1.30 1.51
N ALA A 409 2.27 -1.87 2.73
CA ALA A 409 2.01 -1.11 3.95
C ALA A 409 3.13 -0.10 4.26
N GLN A 410 4.39 -0.52 4.21
CA GLN A 410 5.55 0.36 4.43
C GLN A 410 5.63 1.44 3.34
N LEU A 411 5.37 1.10 2.08
CA LEU A 411 5.32 2.08 1.00
C LEU A 411 4.22 3.13 1.23
N ALA A 412 3.02 2.71 1.62
CA ALA A 412 1.93 3.62 1.97
C ALA A 412 2.34 4.58 3.11
N MET A 413 2.98 4.06 4.16
CA MET A 413 3.52 4.88 5.26
C MET A 413 4.58 5.87 4.78
N LEU A 414 5.46 5.48 3.86
CA LEU A 414 6.45 6.38 3.28
C LEU A 414 5.81 7.52 2.50
N LEU A 415 4.78 7.23 1.70
CA LEU A 415 4.05 8.25 0.94
C LEU A 415 3.30 9.21 1.87
N LEU A 416 2.67 8.71 2.94
CA LEU A 416 2.04 9.54 3.97
C LEU A 416 3.05 10.43 4.70
N ALA A 417 4.22 9.89 5.03
CA ALA A 417 5.31 10.63 5.66
C ALA A 417 5.82 11.75 4.74
N LEU A 418 6.02 11.46 3.45
CA LEU A 418 6.44 12.43 2.45
C LEU A 418 5.41 13.55 2.24
N ALA A 419 4.13 13.20 2.09
CA ALA A 419 3.05 14.17 1.96
C ALA A 419 2.93 15.09 3.19
N THR A 420 3.06 14.50 4.39
CA THR A 420 3.01 15.25 5.65
C THR A 420 4.18 16.23 5.74
N ALA A 421 5.42 15.76 5.59
CA ALA A 421 6.61 16.62 5.67
C ALA A 421 6.64 17.71 4.59
N ALA A 422 6.16 17.42 3.38
CA ALA A 422 6.10 18.40 2.30
C ALA A 422 5.10 19.54 2.58
N ALA A 423 4.01 19.26 3.31
CA ALA A 423 2.95 20.22 3.63
C ALA A 423 3.28 21.13 4.83
N GLU A 424 4.07 20.64 5.78
CA GLU A 424 4.34 21.31 7.06
C GLU A 424 4.94 22.72 6.95
N PRO A 425 5.89 23.02 6.05
CA PRO A 425 6.50 24.35 5.98
C PRO A 425 5.54 25.48 5.58
N GLU A 426 4.45 25.19 4.86
CA GLU A 426 3.45 26.21 4.48
C GLU A 426 2.20 26.21 5.36
N LEU A 427 1.69 25.02 5.72
CA LEU A 427 0.48 24.91 6.54
C LEU A 427 0.76 24.98 8.04
N GLY A 428 2.05 25.00 8.41
CA GLY A 428 2.51 24.70 9.76
C GLY A 428 2.33 23.22 10.09
N PHE A 429 2.77 22.84 11.29
CA PHE A 429 2.46 21.52 11.81
C PHE A 429 0.96 21.37 11.90
N ALA A 430 0.45 20.24 11.43
CA ALA A 430 -0.91 19.83 11.72
C ALA A 430 -1.04 19.70 13.23
N LEU A 431 -1.45 20.80 13.88
CA LEU A 431 -1.88 20.74 15.27
C LEU A 431 -2.93 19.65 15.31
N LEU A 432 -2.83 18.75 16.30
CA LEU A 432 -3.98 17.98 16.75
C LEU A 432 -5.12 18.99 16.75
N PRO A 433 -6.14 18.79 15.89
CA PRO A 433 -7.12 19.84 15.74
C PRO A 433 -7.59 20.15 17.17
N LYS A 434 -7.84 21.42 17.50
CA LYS A 434 -8.50 21.72 18.78
C LYS A 434 -9.90 21.16 18.61
N TRP A 435 -10.02 19.84 18.76
CA TRP A 435 -11.26 19.13 18.67
C TRP A 435 -12.05 19.85 19.73
N SER A 436 -13.20 20.40 19.36
CA SER A 436 -14.27 20.33 20.33
C SER A 436 -14.45 18.82 20.53
N THR A 437 -13.64 18.22 21.40
CA THR A 437 -13.82 16.89 21.95
C THR A 437 -15.30 16.70 22.27
N PRO A 438 -16.05 17.70 22.79
CA PRO A 438 -17.51 17.59 22.89
C PRO A 438 -18.23 17.32 21.56
N ARG A 439 -17.86 17.90 20.41
CA ARG A 439 -18.51 17.61 19.11
C ARG A 439 -18.16 16.22 18.59
N ALA A 440 -16.89 15.83 18.62
CA ALA A 440 -16.49 14.50 18.16
C ALA A 440 -17.15 13.43 19.02
N VAL A 441 -17.06 13.57 20.34
CA VAL A 441 -17.76 12.70 21.30
C VAL A 441 -19.26 12.75 21.07
N PHE A 442 -19.88 13.92 20.94
CA PHE A 442 -21.32 14.04 20.71
C PHE A 442 -21.78 13.34 19.43
N LEU A 443 -21.10 13.55 18.30
CA LEU A 443 -21.48 12.92 17.03
C LEU A 443 -21.20 11.42 17.04
N THR A 444 -20.09 10.97 17.64
CA THR A 444 -19.80 9.55 17.84
C THR A 444 -20.85 8.89 18.73
N VAL A 445 -21.20 9.50 19.88
CA VAL A 445 -22.25 8.99 20.78
C VAL A 445 -23.61 9.01 20.11
N THR A 446 -23.97 10.08 19.40
CA THR A 446 -25.23 10.17 18.64
C THR A 446 -25.29 9.09 17.57
N GLY A 447 -24.21 8.89 16.81
CA GLY A 447 -24.10 7.82 15.83
C GLY A 447 -24.23 6.43 16.47
N ALA A 448 -23.62 6.21 17.63
CA ALA A 448 -23.73 4.97 18.39
C ALA A 448 -25.17 4.72 18.89
N LEU A 449 -25.86 5.76 19.35
CA LEU A 449 -27.25 5.69 19.81
C LEU A 449 -28.21 5.39 18.64
N VAL A 450 -28.03 6.05 17.49
CA VAL A 450 -28.80 5.76 16.27
C VAL A 450 -28.56 4.31 15.81
N GLY A 451 -27.31 3.86 15.84
CA GLY A 451 -26.95 2.48 15.56
C GLY A 451 -27.54 1.48 16.55
N GLY A 452 -27.55 1.83 17.85
CA GLY A 452 -28.20 1.07 18.91
C GLY A 452 -29.71 0.95 18.73
N PHE A 453 -30.37 2.05 18.36
CA PHE A 453 -31.79 2.04 18.03
C PHE A 453 -32.08 1.15 16.81
N ALA A 454 -31.27 1.26 15.74
CA ALA A 454 -31.39 0.40 14.58
C ALA A 454 -31.20 -1.09 14.92
N TYR A 455 -30.22 -1.40 15.77
CA TYR A 455 -30.01 -2.76 16.29
C TYR A 455 -31.24 -3.28 17.02
N LEU A 456 -31.87 -2.48 17.89
CA LEU A 456 -33.03 -2.89 18.69
C LEU A 456 -34.29 -3.15 17.84
N VAL A 457 -34.50 -2.36 16.78
CA VAL A 457 -35.68 -2.45 15.91
C VAL A 457 -35.53 -3.49 14.80
N ALA A 458 -34.29 -3.94 14.50
CA ALA A 458 -34.07 -4.94 13.47
C ALA A 458 -34.84 -6.25 13.71
N PRO A 459 -35.23 -6.99 12.65
CA PRO A 459 -35.83 -8.30 12.81
C PRO A 459 -34.79 -9.30 13.33
N VAL A 460 -35.23 -10.23 14.18
CA VAL A 460 -34.45 -11.43 14.54
C VAL A 460 -34.83 -12.52 13.56
N ILE A 461 -33.83 -13.11 12.92
CA ILE A 461 -33.96 -14.24 12.02
C ILE A 461 -33.34 -15.46 12.69
N VAL A 462 -33.92 -16.64 12.45
CA VAL A 462 -33.36 -17.91 12.87
C VAL A 462 -32.67 -18.53 11.67
N SER A 463 -31.36 -18.68 11.76
CA SER A 463 -30.56 -19.35 10.74
C SER A 463 -30.15 -20.74 11.24
N GLN A 464 -30.04 -21.69 10.32
CA GLN A 464 -29.34 -22.94 10.57
C GLN A 464 -28.51 -23.23 9.32
N GLU A 465 -27.29 -23.73 9.52
CA GLU A 465 -26.44 -24.22 8.44
C GLU A 465 -26.37 -25.76 8.50
N ARG A 466 -26.47 -26.38 7.33
CA ARG A 466 -26.27 -27.82 7.15
C ARG A 466 -25.28 -28.07 6.03
N THR A 467 -24.34 -28.98 6.28
CA THR A 467 -23.55 -29.55 5.19
C THR A 467 -24.40 -30.60 4.48
N PHE A 468 -24.20 -30.75 3.18
CA PHE A 468 -24.81 -31.84 2.42
C PHE A 468 -23.77 -32.52 1.55
N SER A 469 -23.95 -33.82 1.31
CA SER A 469 -23.19 -34.60 0.33
C SER A 469 -24.16 -35.22 -0.67
N THR A 470 -23.81 -35.16 -1.96
CA THR A 470 -24.54 -35.81 -3.06
C THR A 470 -23.86 -37.11 -3.53
N VAL A 471 -22.73 -37.48 -2.93
CA VAL A 471 -21.94 -38.65 -3.30
C VAL A 471 -21.70 -39.47 -2.03
N SER A 472 -21.90 -40.79 -2.10
CA SER A 472 -21.54 -41.69 -1.01
C SER A 472 -20.02 -41.68 -0.75
N ASP A 473 -19.62 -41.89 0.51
CA ASP A 473 -18.19 -41.88 0.92
C ASP A 473 -17.33 -42.88 0.10
N LEU A 474 -17.94 -43.96 -0.41
CA LEU A 474 -17.31 -44.96 -1.27
C LEU A 474 -17.10 -44.47 -2.73
N GLY A 475 -17.92 -43.53 -3.20
CA GLY A 475 -17.87 -42.99 -4.56
C GLY A 475 -16.82 -41.90 -4.78
N VAL A 476 -16.39 -41.21 -3.71
CA VAL A 476 -15.39 -40.12 -3.76
C VAL A 476 -14.01 -40.64 -4.18
N VAL A 477 -13.68 -41.89 -3.87
CA VAL A 477 -12.36 -42.49 -4.11
C VAL A 477 -12.18 -42.99 -5.56
N THR A 478 -13.28 -43.30 -6.26
CA THR A 478 -13.21 -44.08 -7.52
C THR A 478 -13.41 -43.24 -8.79
N ASN A 479 -14.02 -42.06 -8.71
CA ASN A 479 -14.28 -41.21 -9.87
C ASN A 479 -13.39 -39.97 -9.85
N GLY A 480 -12.21 -40.06 -10.46
CA GLY A 480 -11.27 -38.94 -10.71
C GLY A 480 -11.78 -37.85 -11.67
N GLY A 481 -13.10 -37.68 -11.82
CA GLY A 481 -13.73 -36.68 -12.67
C GLY A 481 -14.18 -35.47 -11.86
N GLY A 482 -13.29 -34.46 -11.71
CA GLY A 482 -13.60 -33.20 -11.01
C GLY A 482 -14.79 -32.39 -11.57
N GLY A 483 -15.44 -32.84 -12.66
CA GLY A 483 -16.60 -32.18 -13.25
C GLY A 483 -17.97 -32.59 -12.67
N ALA A 484 -18.10 -33.77 -12.06
CA ALA A 484 -19.41 -34.25 -11.61
C ALA A 484 -19.90 -33.54 -10.33
N GLY A 485 -19.01 -33.29 -9.38
CA GLY A 485 -19.33 -32.65 -8.10
C GLY A 485 -20.06 -31.30 -8.24
N PRO A 486 -19.50 -30.33 -8.99
CA PRO A 486 -20.14 -29.02 -9.18
C PRO A 486 -21.53 -29.11 -9.83
N SER A 487 -21.76 -30.08 -10.72
CA SER A 487 -23.07 -30.27 -11.38
C SER A 487 -24.13 -30.81 -10.41
N LEU A 488 -23.75 -31.71 -9.50
CA LEU A 488 -24.65 -32.25 -8.47
C LEU A 488 -24.99 -31.18 -7.42
N ILE A 489 -23.99 -30.43 -6.97
CA ILE A 489 -24.17 -29.28 -6.08
C ILE A 489 -25.06 -28.23 -6.75
N GLY A 490 -24.81 -27.91 -8.02
CA GLY A 490 -25.64 -27.00 -8.82
C GLY A 490 -27.10 -27.44 -8.86
N THR A 491 -27.36 -28.74 -9.00
CA THR A 491 -28.73 -29.28 -8.95
C THR A 491 -29.39 -29.04 -7.58
N VAL A 492 -28.68 -29.34 -6.49
CA VAL A 492 -29.18 -29.09 -5.12
C VAL A 492 -29.50 -27.61 -4.95
N CYS A 493 -28.61 -26.73 -5.40
CA CYS A 493 -28.78 -25.29 -5.30
C CYS A 493 -29.93 -24.76 -6.16
N ASP A 494 -30.16 -25.31 -7.34
CA ASP A 494 -31.29 -24.89 -8.19
C ASP A 494 -32.64 -25.39 -7.65
N ALA A 495 -32.67 -26.59 -7.06
CA ALA A 495 -33.84 -27.08 -6.33
C ALA A 495 -34.13 -26.20 -5.09
N ALA A 496 -33.09 -25.81 -4.34
CA ALA A 496 -33.21 -24.90 -3.22
C ALA A 496 -33.75 -23.52 -3.64
N LYS A 497 -33.26 -22.95 -4.75
CA LYS A 497 -33.78 -21.68 -5.30
C LYS A 497 -35.24 -21.79 -5.73
N ALA A 498 -35.63 -22.90 -6.36
CA ALA A 498 -37.02 -23.11 -6.76
C ALA A 498 -37.98 -23.13 -5.56
N LEU A 499 -37.50 -23.64 -4.42
CA LEU A 499 -38.26 -23.74 -3.18
C LEU A 499 -38.53 -22.40 -2.49
N VAL A 500 -37.64 -21.42 -2.68
CA VAL A 500 -37.79 -20.08 -2.08
C VAL A 500 -39.11 -19.42 -2.52
N VAL A 501 -39.65 -19.78 -3.68
CA VAL A 501 -40.93 -19.26 -4.18
C VAL A 501 -42.12 -19.72 -3.32
N ASP A 502 -42.04 -20.92 -2.74
CA ASP A 502 -43.13 -21.53 -1.96
C ASP A 502 -43.05 -21.21 -0.46
N LEU A 503 -41.96 -20.58 -0.01
CA LEU A 503 -41.68 -20.29 1.39
C LEU A 503 -41.51 -18.77 1.59
N PRO A 504 -42.63 -18.01 1.69
CA PRO A 504 -42.55 -16.59 1.98
C PRO A 504 -41.79 -16.37 3.29
N ASP A 505 -40.94 -15.34 3.33
CA ASP A 505 -40.07 -14.99 4.46
C ASP A 505 -38.94 -15.98 4.78
N THR A 506 -38.72 -17.01 3.95
CA THR A 506 -37.56 -17.91 4.10
C THR A 506 -36.52 -17.64 3.03
N ARG A 507 -35.26 -17.47 3.45
CA ARG A 507 -34.12 -17.33 2.54
C ARG A 507 -33.31 -18.62 2.59
N ILE A 508 -33.09 -19.21 1.42
CA ILE A 508 -32.24 -20.40 1.29
C ILE A 508 -31.01 -20.03 0.48
N GLU A 509 -29.83 -20.14 1.10
CA GLU A 509 -28.55 -19.95 0.45
C GLU A 509 -27.86 -21.31 0.32
N CYS A 510 -27.51 -21.67 -0.91
CA CYS A 510 -26.79 -22.90 -1.23
C CYS A 510 -25.42 -22.54 -1.78
N ARG A 511 -24.37 -23.13 -1.20
CA ARG A 511 -22.98 -22.86 -1.56
C ARG A 511 -22.24 -24.16 -1.85
N ASP A 512 -21.34 -24.10 -2.82
CA ASP A 512 -20.35 -25.14 -3.08
C ASP A 512 -19.15 -24.89 -2.16
N ASN A 513 -18.75 -25.88 -1.38
CA ASN A 513 -17.62 -25.75 -0.47
C ASN A 513 -16.27 -25.96 -1.17
N TYR A 514 -16.25 -26.53 -2.38
CA TYR A 514 -15.06 -26.84 -3.19
C TYR A 514 -13.98 -27.70 -2.50
N THR A 515 -14.17 -28.10 -1.25
CA THR A 515 -13.25 -28.94 -0.48
C THR A 515 -13.39 -30.40 -0.87
N THR A 516 -14.60 -30.84 -1.28
CA THR A 516 -14.88 -32.24 -1.60
C THR A 516 -15.94 -32.31 -2.69
N PRO A 517 -15.72 -33.10 -3.77
CA PRO A 517 -16.71 -33.25 -4.84
C PRO A 517 -18.07 -33.71 -4.31
N GLY A 518 -19.12 -32.95 -4.65
CA GLY A 518 -20.49 -33.26 -4.23
C GLY A 518 -20.84 -32.83 -2.80
N VAL A 519 -19.93 -32.18 -2.08
CA VAL A 519 -20.20 -31.61 -0.76
C VAL A 519 -20.43 -30.11 -0.85
N GLY A 520 -21.57 -29.65 -0.33
CA GLY A 520 -21.91 -28.24 -0.24
C GLY A 520 -22.49 -27.87 1.12
N THR A 521 -22.86 -26.60 1.26
CA THR A 521 -23.55 -26.06 2.43
C THR A 521 -24.89 -25.46 2.03
N LEU A 522 -25.89 -25.70 2.87
CA LEU A 522 -27.21 -25.11 2.78
C LEU A 522 -27.43 -24.32 4.06
N ARG A 523 -27.67 -23.02 3.92
CA ARG A 523 -28.06 -22.13 5.01
C ARG A 523 -29.50 -21.69 4.78
N VAL A 524 -30.36 -21.96 5.76
CA VAL A 524 -31.77 -21.57 5.72
C VAL A 524 -32.03 -20.56 6.83
N GLU A 525 -32.61 -19.42 6.46
CA GLU A 525 -32.97 -18.32 7.36
C GLU A 525 -34.49 -18.12 7.33
N SER A 526 -35.13 -18.08 8.50
CA SER A 526 -36.58 -17.89 8.65
C SER A 526 -36.89 -17.09 9.93
N PRO A 527 -38.04 -16.40 10.07
CA PRO A 527 -38.37 -15.69 11.32
C PRO A 527 -38.50 -16.59 12.56
N SER A 528 -38.58 -17.91 12.38
CA SER A 528 -38.73 -18.88 13.46
C SER A 528 -37.95 -20.17 13.20
N SER A 529 -37.54 -20.85 14.27
CA SER A 529 -36.86 -22.17 14.19
C SER A 529 -37.73 -23.23 13.52
N THR A 530 -39.05 -23.19 13.75
CA THR A 530 -40.03 -24.07 13.11
C THR A 530 -40.07 -23.85 11.59
N GLY A 531 -40.02 -22.59 11.14
CA GLY A 531 -39.94 -22.25 9.72
C GLY A 531 -38.65 -22.76 9.07
N THR A 532 -37.52 -22.57 9.73
CA THR A 532 -36.21 -23.09 9.27
C THR A 532 -36.21 -24.61 9.14
N LEU A 533 -36.72 -25.33 10.16
CA LEU A 533 -36.80 -26.79 10.13
C LEU A 533 -37.78 -27.30 9.07
N ALA A 534 -38.95 -26.67 8.93
CA ALA A 534 -39.93 -27.03 7.91
C ALA A 534 -39.38 -26.86 6.48
N ALA A 535 -38.64 -25.78 6.24
CA ALA A 535 -37.97 -25.53 4.97
C ALA A 535 -36.93 -26.60 4.64
N TYR A 536 -36.12 -27.05 5.62
CA TYR A 536 -35.20 -28.18 5.41
C TYR A 536 -35.92 -29.48 5.11
N THR A 537 -36.99 -29.82 5.85
CA THR A 537 -37.77 -31.03 5.59
C THR A 537 -38.37 -31.01 4.19
N LEU A 538 -38.88 -29.86 3.74
CA LEU A 538 -39.46 -29.72 2.41
C LEU A 538 -38.39 -29.82 1.32
N LEU A 539 -37.21 -29.22 1.53
CA LEU A 539 -36.07 -29.34 0.64
C LEU A 539 -35.56 -30.78 0.53
N GLU A 540 -35.39 -31.47 1.66
CA GLU A 540 -34.95 -32.86 1.71
C GLU A 540 -35.92 -33.79 0.96
N ASN A 541 -37.23 -33.65 1.21
CA ASN A 541 -38.27 -34.38 0.48
C ASN A 541 -38.21 -34.13 -1.03
N ARG A 542 -37.93 -32.89 -1.45
CA ARG A 542 -37.83 -32.53 -2.87
C ARG A 542 -36.58 -33.12 -3.51
N LEU A 543 -35.43 -33.09 -2.82
CA LEU A 543 -34.16 -33.60 -3.33
C LEU A 543 -34.17 -35.14 -3.42
N GLN A 544 -34.80 -35.83 -2.48
CA GLN A 544 -34.98 -37.28 -2.52
C GLN A 544 -35.84 -37.75 -3.72
N GLN A 545 -36.68 -36.88 -4.29
CA GLN A 545 -37.46 -37.18 -5.50
C GLN A 545 -36.64 -37.05 -6.80
N VAL A 546 -35.44 -36.46 -6.75
CA VAL A 546 -34.58 -36.30 -7.92
C VAL A 546 -33.75 -37.56 -8.13
N ALA A 547 -34.05 -38.32 -9.20
CA ALA A 547 -33.53 -39.67 -9.42
C ALA A 547 -31.99 -39.83 -9.35
N TYR A 548 -31.22 -38.78 -9.64
CA TYR A 548 -29.75 -38.79 -9.63
C TYR A 548 -29.13 -38.20 -8.35
N LEU A 549 -29.95 -37.84 -7.35
CA LEU A 549 -29.53 -37.43 -6.00
C LEU A 549 -29.88 -38.50 -4.95
N GLY A 550 -29.94 -39.77 -5.34
CA GLY A 550 -30.31 -40.88 -4.44
C GLY A 550 -29.39 -41.04 -3.22
N ASP A 551 -28.16 -40.53 -3.28
CA ASP A 551 -27.20 -40.52 -2.18
C ASP A 551 -27.19 -39.19 -1.39
N TYR A 552 -28.16 -38.29 -1.60
CA TYR A 552 -28.22 -37.02 -0.88
C TYR A 552 -28.34 -37.25 0.62
N ARG A 553 -27.37 -36.72 1.37
CA ARG A 553 -27.37 -36.69 2.84
C ARG A 553 -27.12 -35.27 3.30
N THR A 554 -27.79 -34.86 4.36
CA THR A 554 -27.53 -33.58 5.01
C THR A 554 -27.27 -33.78 6.50
N GLN A 555 -26.31 -33.03 7.04
CA GLN A 555 -25.96 -33.03 8.45
C GLN A 555 -26.00 -31.60 8.98
N ALA A 556 -26.68 -31.40 10.11
CA ALA A 556 -26.67 -30.11 10.79
C ALA A 556 -25.26 -29.81 11.29
N PHE A 557 -24.74 -28.65 10.92
CA PHE A 557 -23.46 -28.17 11.43
C PHE A 557 -23.63 -27.58 12.83
N SER A 558 -24.74 -26.88 13.05
CA SER A 558 -25.11 -26.25 14.33
C SER A 558 -26.62 -26.34 14.62
N PRO A 559 -27.04 -26.21 15.89
CA PRO A 559 -28.46 -25.99 16.20
C PRO A 559 -28.94 -24.65 15.60
N PRO A 560 -30.25 -24.46 15.36
CA PRO A 560 -30.76 -23.18 14.88
C PRO A 560 -30.39 -22.02 15.82
N ILE A 561 -29.80 -20.97 15.26
CA ILE A 561 -29.31 -19.81 15.99
C ILE A 561 -30.22 -18.62 15.67
N ALA A 562 -30.78 -18.00 16.71
CA ALA A 562 -31.47 -16.73 16.56
C ALA A 562 -30.44 -15.60 16.49
N GLU A 563 -30.35 -14.96 15.34
CA GLU A 563 -29.40 -13.88 15.08
C GLU A 563 -30.08 -12.73 14.33
N ARG A 564 -29.38 -11.59 14.24
CA ARG A 564 -29.78 -10.49 13.36
C ARG A 564 -28.76 -10.43 12.25
N GLU A 565 -29.13 -9.90 11.09
CA GLU A 565 -28.15 -9.73 10.01
C GLU A 565 -26.94 -8.93 10.53
N THR A 566 -25.76 -9.29 10.06
CA THR A 566 -24.47 -8.74 10.52
C THR A 566 -24.44 -7.20 10.49
N ALA A 567 -25.10 -6.59 9.50
CA ALA A 567 -25.23 -5.14 9.40
C ALA A 567 -25.95 -4.51 10.62
N TRP A 568 -26.99 -5.16 11.15
CA TRP A 568 -27.71 -4.71 12.33
C TRP A 568 -26.93 -4.98 13.60
N ASN A 569 -26.33 -6.17 13.72
CA ASN A 569 -25.50 -6.54 14.89
C ASN A 569 -24.34 -5.58 15.12
N THR A 570 -23.79 -5.00 14.05
CA THR A 570 -22.66 -4.07 14.12
C THR A 570 -23.08 -2.60 14.04
N ALA A 571 -24.37 -2.30 13.89
CA ALA A 571 -24.92 -0.96 13.74
C ALA A 571 -24.46 0.05 14.82
N PRO A 572 -24.36 -0.30 16.12
CA PRO A 572 -23.88 0.65 17.13
C PRO A 572 -22.46 1.14 16.86
N VAL A 573 -21.55 0.26 16.43
CA VAL A 573 -20.16 0.64 16.16
C VAL A 573 -20.03 1.33 14.82
N SER A 574 -20.66 0.81 13.77
CA SER A 574 -20.63 1.46 12.45
C SER A 574 -21.27 2.84 12.49
N GLY A 575 -22.35 3.01 13.26
CA GLY A 575 -22.95 4.31 13.58
C GLY A 575 -21.99 5.24 14.31
N ALA A 576 -21.27 4.73 15.32
CA ALA A 576 -20.25 5.51 16.05
C ALA A 576 -19.11 5.99 15.13
N VAL A 577 -18.63 5.12 14.23
CA VAL A 577 -17.59 5.43 13.23
C VAL A 577 -18.08 6.46 12.24
N LEU A 578 -19.31 6.31 11.73
CA LEU A 578 -19.90 7.28 10.82
C LEU A 578 -20.05 8.64 11.52
N GLY A 579 -20.54 8.66 12.76
CA GLY A 579 -20.62 9.85 13.59
C GLY A 579 -19.25 10.52 13.79
N PHE A 580 -18.21 9.73 14.07
CA PHE A 580 -16.84 10.20 14.16
C PHE A 580 -16.35 10.77 12.82
N ALA A 581 -16.51 10.05 11.70
CA ALA A 581 -16.12 10.49 10.37
C ALA A 581 -16.83 11.79 9.96
N LEU A 582 -18.13 11.91 10.27
CA LEU A 582 -18.89 13.14 10.07
C LEU A 582 -18.36 14.30 10.92
N ALA A 583 -17.89 14.05 12.14
CA ALA A 583 -17.25 15.08 12.96
C ALA A 583 -15.98 15.65 12.33
N PHE A 584 -15.27 14.86 11.51
CA PHE A 584 -14.08 15.29 10.77
C PHE A 584 -14.42 16.04 9.49
N ILE A 585 -15.40 15.55 8.72
CA ILE A 585 -15.74 16.10 7.41
C ILE A 585 -16.59 17.37 7.56
N ALA A 586 -17.51 17.38 8.52
CA ALA A 586 -18.45 18.47 8.67
C ALA A 586 -17.68 19.75 9.01
N PRO A 587 -17.69 20.76 8.12
CA PRO A 587 -16.91 21.97 8.28
C PRO A 587 -17.16 22.48 9.69
N LEU A 588 -16.08 22.71 10.45
CA LEU A 588 -16.20 23.52 11.65
C LEU A 588 -16.94 24.77 11.19
N PRO A 589 -18.04 25.19 11.84
CA PRO A 589 -18.68 26.45 11.51
C PRO A 589 -17.53 27.43 11.49
N LEU A 590 -17.19 27.91 10.28
CA LEU A 590 -16.04 28.76 10.06
C LEU A 590 -16.40 29.95 10.91
N ARG A 591 -15.88 29.97 12.14
CA ARG A 591 -16.05 31.07 13.07
C ARG A 591 -15.39 32.16 12.28
N ARG A 592 -16.21 32.93 11.54
CA ARG A 592 -15.77 34.01 10.66
C ARG A 592 -14.76 34.68 11.54
N ARG A 593 -13.47 34.55 11.20
CA ARG A 593 -12.46 35.34 11.88
C ARG A 593 -13.01 36.72 11.64
N ARG A 594 -13.58 37.34 12.69
CA ARG A 594 -13.83 38.76 12.69
C ARG A 594 -12.48 39.26 12.18
N PRO A 595 -12.40 39.84 10.97
CA PRO A 595 -11.15 40.39 10.51
C PRO A 595 -10.68 41.17 11.72
N ALA A 596 -9.52 40.77 12.27
CA ALA A 596 -8.94 41.53 13.35
C ALA A 596 -9.07 42.96 12.84
N SER A 597 -9.85 43.79 13.54
CA SER A 597 -9.73 45.21 13.32
C SER A 597 -8.24 45.38 13.35
N VAL A 598 -7.67 45.73 12.19
CA VAL A 598 -6.34 46.25 12.17
C VAL A 598 -6.55 47.44 13.08
N ASP A 599 -6.19 47.28 14.34
CA ASP A 599 -5.99 48.36 15.27
C ASP A 599 -4.89 49.12 14.55
N MET A 600 -5.32 50.00 13.64
CA MET A 600 -4.49 51.07 13.16
C MET A 600 -3.97 51.65 14.47
N PRO A 601 -2.63 51.67 14.67
CA PRO A 601 -2.09 52.39 15.81
C PRO A 601 -2.80 53.73 15.83
N PRO A 602 -3.36 54.16 16.98
CA PRO A 602 -4.10 55.41 17.07
C PRO A 602 -3.25 56.42 16.32
N THR A 603 -3.78 56.90 15.21
CA THR A 603 -3.13 57.93 14.44
C THR A 603 -3.12 59.07 15.43
N ASP A 604 -1.96 59.34 16.03
CA ASP A 604 -1.76 60.53 16.84
C ASP A 604 -2.36 61.64 16.00
N ALA A 605 -3.44 62.23 16.53
CA ALA A 605 -4.05 63.40 15.97
C ALA A 605 -2.98 64.49 16.09
N ALA A 606 -2.08 64.51 15.12
CA ALA A 606 -1.19 65.61 14.87
C ALA A 606 -2.11 66.80 14.68
N THR A 607 -2.10 67.66 15.69
CA THR A 607 -2.57 69.03 15.69
C THR A 607 -2.35 69.60 14.29
N ILE A 608 -3.43 69.70 13.52
CA ILE A 608 -3.42 70.40 12.24
C ILE A 608 -3.24 71.88 12.62
N GLU A 609 -2.00 72.34 12.64
CA GLU A 609 -1.72 73.77 12.61
C GLU A 609 -2.30 74.33 11.29
N PRO A 610 -3.11 75.40 11.36
CA PRO A 610 -3.68 76.01 10.18
C PRO A 610 -2.57 76.59 9.30
N ARG A 611 -2.45 76.02 8.10
CA ARG A 611 -1.53 76.46 7.05
C ARG A 611 -1.86 77.93 6.67
N PRO A 612 -0.92 78.88 6.76
CA PRO A 612 -1.14 80.24 6.28
C PRO A 612 -1.28 80.23 4.76
N ALA A 613 -2.18 81.09 4.26
CA ALA A 613 -2.51 81.22 2.85
C ALA A 613 -1.27 81.51 1.98
N GLU A 614 -1.01 80.65 1.00
CA GLU A 614 -0.05 80.92 -0.05
C GLU A 614 -0.64 81.91 -1.07
N PRO A 615 0.13 82.96 -1.45
CA PRO A 615 -0.24 83.88 -2.51
C PRO A 615 0.01 83.26 -3.89
N SER A 616 -0.90 83.54 -4.81
CA SER A 616 -0.82 83.21 -6.24
C SER A 616 0.45 83.79 -6.87
N VAL A 617 1.31 82.94 -7.43
CA VAL A 617 2.45 83.36 -8.25
C VAL A 617 2.42 82.67 -9.62
N THR A 618 2.36 83.53 -10.62
CA THR A 618 2.39 83.30 -12.06
C THR A 618 3.73 82.73 -12.51
N ILE A 619 3.69 81.76 -13.42
CA ILE A 619 4.86 81.14 -14.06
C ILE A 619 5.50 82.12 -15.06
N PRO A 620 6.84 82.23 -15.08
CA PRO A 620 7.55 82.43 -16.33
C PRO A 620 8.60 81.34 -16.59
N ALA A 621 8.95 81.25 -17.86
CA ALA A 621 9.78 80.23 -18.48
C ALA A 621 11.27 80.27 -18.09
N ALA A 622 11.90 79.11 -18.25
CA ALA A 622 13.34 78.84 -18.34
C ALA A 622 14.07 79.84 -19.28
N PRO A 623 15.42 80.06 -19.20
CA PRO A 623 16.41 78.98 -19.00
C PRO A 623 17.74 79.36 -18.30
N ASP A 624 18.59 78.33 -18.24
CA ASP A 624 20.04 78.35 -18.48
C ASP A 624 21.07 78.66 -17.36
N VAL A 625 22.04 77.73 -17.33
CA VAL A 625 23.48 77.88 -17.11
C VAL A 625 24.04 77.74 -15.68
N ALA A 626 25.13 76.96 -15.70
CA ALA A 626 26.02 76.51 -14.64
C ALA A 626 26.72 77.64 -13.87
N GLU A 627 27.16 77.34 -12.64
CA GLU A 627 28.59 77.26 -12.25
C GLU A 627 28.72 77.05 -10.73
N GLU A 628 29.68 76.19 -10.37
CA GLU A 628 30.42 76.11 -9.09
C GLU A 628 31.02 77.50 -8.70
N PRO A 629 31.71 77.75 -7.55
CA PRO A 629 32.11 76.87 -6.45
C PRO A 629 32.10 77.53 -5.03
N ALA A 630 32.71 76.81 -4.07
CA ALA A 630 33.61 77.32 -3.03
C ALA A 630 33.07 78.04 -1.76
N ALA A 631 33.24 77.29 -0.64
CA ALA A 631 34.13 77.61 0.49
C ALA A 631 33.67 78.53 1.65
N VAL A 632 34.33 78.23 2.78
CA VAL A 632 34.64 79.04 3.98
C VAL A 632 33.73 78.81 5.21
N GLY A 633 34.35 78.30 6.28
CA GLY A 633 33.81 78.16 7.66
C GLY A 633 33.74 79.51 8.40
N PRO A 634 34.00 79.63 9.73
CA PRO A 634 34.39 78.63 10.74
C PRO A 634 33.66 78.77 12.12
N ALA A 635 34.11 77.97 13.11
CA ALA A 635 34.19 78.27 14.57
C ALA A 635 32.84 78.44 15.34
N THR A 636 32.64 78.02 16.61
CA THR A 636 33.51 77.68 17.74
C THR A 636 32.65 77.01 18.83
N GLU A 637 33.27 76.07 19.57
CA GLU A 637 33.12 75.56 20.96
C GLU A 637 32.25 76.33 22.00
N PRO A 638 32.11 75.84 23.27
CA PRO A 638 31.94 74.47 23.82
C PRO A 638 30.85 74.43 24.95
N ASP A 639 30.53 73.25 25.52
CA ASP A 639 30.58 73.06 26.99
C ASP A 639 30.17 71.64 27.48
N GLU A 640 31.06 71.12 28.32
CA GLU A 640 30.91 70.32 29.55
C GLU A 640 30.02 69.06 29.66
N GLN A 641 30.76 67.93 29.74
CA GLN A 641 30.65 66.69 30.53
C GLN A 641 29.84 66.74 31.87
N PRO A 642 29.43 65.59 32.52
CA PRO A 642 30.26 64.38 32.70
C PRO A 642 29.62 62.97 32.82
N VAL A 643 30.46 61.99 32.44
CA VAL A 643 30.82 60.74 33.14
C VAL A 643 29.76 59.65 33.37
N ALA A 644 29.94 58.53 32.66
CA ALA A 644 29.81 57.17 33.20
C ALA A 644 30.80 56.22 32.50
N VAL A 645 31.30 55.25 33.26
CA VAL A 645 32.61 54.58 33.14
C VAL A 645 32.47 53.11 32.68
N ARG A 646 33.52 52.62 31.97
CA ARG A 646 33.98 51.22 31.68
C ARG A 646 33.49 50.51 30.40
N PRO A 647 34.30 49.57 29.83
CA PRO A 647 35.73 49.67 29.50
C PRO A 647 36.05 49.19 28.05
N ALA A 648 37.24 49.57 27.56
CA ALA A 648 37.76 49.31 26.21
C ALA A 648 38.28 47.88 25.98
N PRO A 649 38.32 47.39 24.72
CA PRO A 649 39.21 46.33 24.30
C PRO A 649 40.52 46.86 23.66
N ASP A 650 41.58 46.15 23.99
CA ASP A 650 43.01 46.34 23.66
C ASP A 650 43.33 46.24 22.15
N PRO A 651 44.29 47.02 21.61
CA PRO A 651 44.82 46.83 20.25
C PRO A 651 46.29 46.41 20.25
N MET A 652 46.65 45.30 19.58
CA MET A 652 47.88 45.23 18.77
C MET A 652 47.98 43.93 17.94
N LYS A 653 48.11 44.14 16.63
CA LYS A 653 49.10 43.56 15.68
C LYS A 653 49.43 42.06 15.77
N GLU A 654 49.19 41.33 14.67
CA GLU A 654 50.28 40.83 13.79
C GLU A 654 49.77 40.22 12.45
N LEU A 655 50.38 40.71 11.36
CA LEU A 655 50.85 40.01 10.15
C LEU A 655 49.90 39.36 9.10
N ARG A 656 49.86 40.08 7.96
CA ARG A 656 49.69 39.76 6.50
C ARG A 656 50.08 38.33 6.02
N PRO A 657 49.72 37.86 4.78
CA PRO A 657 49.60 38.65 3.52
C PRO A 657 48.52 38.30 2.45
N ILE A 658 48.05 39.36 1.73
CA ILE A 658 48.20 39.67 0.28
C ILE A 658 48.58 38.47 -0.63
N ALA A 659 48.09 38.16 -1.83
CA ALA A 659 47.09 38.64 -2.82
C ALA A 659 46.93 37.48 -3.86
N THR A 660 45.95 37.39 -4.76
CA THR A 660 45.90 38.13 -6.02
C THR A 660 44.64 37.80 -6.81
N ARG A 661 44.18 38.81 -7.55
CA ARG A 661 43.11 38.84 -8.54
C ARG A 661 43.77 38.94 -9.92
N SER A 662 43.42 38.09 -10.88
CA SER A 662 43.64 38.21 -12.35
C SER A 662 43.49 36.81 -12.96
N GLY A 663 42.91 36.53 -14.13
CA GLY A 663 42.49 37.37 -15.24
C GLY A 663 42.01 36.48 -16.40
N ARG A 664 41.31 37.11 -17.37
CA ARG A 664 40.88 36.57 -18.66
C ARG A 664 42.05 36.03 -19.49
N GLY A 665 41.77 35.07 -20.38
CA GLY A 665 42.63 34.74 -21.52
C GLY A 665 42.00 33.80 -22.54
N LEU A 666 41.49 34.36 -23.63
CA LEU A 666 41.22 33.70 -24.92
C LEU A 666 42.53 33.24 -25.58
N ARG A 667 42.54 32.07 -26.27
CA ARG A 667 43.15 31.86 -27.61
C ARG A 667 43.00 30.41 -28.12
N ARG A 668 42.43 30.29 -29.32
CA ARG A 668 42.68 29.26 -30.39
C ARG A 668 43.90 29.74 -31.24
N PRO A 669 44.36 29.08 -32.32
CA PRO A 669 44.43 27.66 -32.82
C PRO A 669 45.92 27.35 -33.25
N PRO A 670 46.33 26.65 -34.37
CA PRO A 670 45.80 25.56 -35.24
C PRO A 670 46.80 24.38 -35.55
N GLY A 671 46.28 23.23 -36.06
CA GLY A 671 46.88 22.21 -37.00
C GLY A 671 48.31 21.63 -36.80
N PRO A 672 48.86 20.73 -37.68
CA PRO A 672 48.26 19.92 -38.76
C PRO A 672 48.72 18.42 -38.82
N THR A 673 48.16 17.69 -39.80
CA THR A 673 48.57 16.45 -40.53
C THR A 673 49.86 15.68 -40.22
N GLY A 674 49.81 14.34 -40.30
CA GLY A 674 51.00 13.49 -40.55
C GLY A 674 50.71 11.97 -40.56
N LEU A 675 51.28 11.27 -41.54
CA LEU A 675 50.98 9.91 -42.04
C LEU A 675 51.84 8.77 -41.43
N ALA A 676 51.37 7.54 -41.71
CA ALA A 676 52.11 6.29 -41.95
C ALA A 676 52.56 5.39 -40.77
N GLY A 677 52.24 4.10 -40.88
CA GLY A 677 52.78 3.02 -40.04
C GLY A 677 52.01 1.70 -40.17
N THR A 678 52.53 0.82 -41.02
CA THR A 678 52.09 -0.52 -41.44
C THR A 678 51.98 -1.59 -40.33
N GLY A 679 51.11 -2.61 -40.50
CA GLY A 679 51.30 -3.90 -39.82
C GLY A 679 50.11 -4.88 -39.80
N LEU A 680 50.10 -5.82 -40.76
CA LEU A 680 49.69 -7.24 -40.65
C LEU A 680 48.21 -7.67 -40.41
N ARG A 681 47.70 -8.35 -41.45
CA ARG A 681 46.56 -9.32 -41.58
C ARG A 681 46.94 -10.70 -40.99
N PRO A 682 46.12 -11.80 -41.01
CA PRO A 682 44.65 -12.02 -41.24
C PRO A 682 44.06 -13.10 -40.25
N PRO A 683 42.99 -13.92 -40.53
CA PRO A 683 41.85 -13.81 -41.45
C PRO A 683 40.44 -13.96 -40.81
N ARG A 684 39.44 -13.55 -41.59
CA ARG A 684 38.00 -13.83 -41.48
C ARG A 684 37.62 -15.09 -42.29
N SER A 685 36.64 -15.84 -41.79
CA SER A 685 35.84 -16.79 -42.56
C SER A 685 34.48 -16.19 -42.97
N THR A 686 34.02 -16.61 -44.14
CA THR A 686 32.80 -16.26 -44.89
C THR A 686 31.56 -17.01 -44.38
N PRO A 687 30.33 -16.57 -44.76
CA PRO A 687 29.29 -17.53 -45.09
C PRO A 687 28.72 -17.30 -46.50
N THR A 688 28.58 -18.41 -47.22
CA THR A 688 28.04 -18.52 -48.57
C THR A 688 26.52 -18.66 -48.54
N ALA A 689 25.88 -18.08 -49.55
CA ALA A 689 24.46 -18.15 -49.84
C ALA A 689 24.05 -19.51 -50.43
N GLU A 690 22.79 -19.92 -50.25
CA GLU A 690 22.07 -20.68 -51.28
C GLU A 690 20.54 -20.53 -51.16
N ARG A 691 19.89 -20.55 -52.33
CA ARG A 691 18.47 -20.28 -52.61
C ARG A 691 17.79 -21.60 -53.09
N PRO A 692 16.50 -21.64 -53.49
CA PRO A 692 15.52 -22.63 -53.03
C PRO A 692 15.12 -23.68 -54.09
N ARG A 693 14.36 -24.71 -53.69
CA ARG A 693 13.43 -25.43 -54.58
C ARG A 693 12.33 -26.21 -53.84
N GLN A 694 11.12 -26.11 -54.37
CA GLN A 694 9.90 -26.86 -54.05
C GLN A 694 9.91 -28.24 -54.73
N SER A 695 9.28 -29.25 -54.11
CA SER A 695 8.29 -30.15 -54.77
C SER A 695 7.75 -31.28 -53.85
N ALA A 696 6.43 -31.25 -53.64
CA ALA A 696 5.44 -32.36 -53.72
C ALA A 696 5.49 -33.60 -52.77
N PRO A 697 4.35 -34.33 -52.60
CA PRO A 697 3.98 -35.02 -51.35
C PRO A 697 3.81 -36.57 -51.44
N ARG A 698 3.77 -37.25 -50.26
CA ARG A 698 3.14 -38.56 -49.87
C ARG A 698 4.09 -39.43 -49.02
N PRO A 699 3.64 -40.50 -48.31
CA PRO A 699 2.31 -40.84 -47.78
C PRO A 699 2.34 -41.23 -46.28
N ALA A 700 1.14 -41.48 -45.73
CA ALA A 700 0.88 -41.99 -44.39
C ALA A 700 1.69 -43.25 -44.03
N THR A 701 2.29 -43.24 -42.84
CA THR A 701 2.76 -44.46 -42.16
C THR A 701 2.26 -44.47 -40.72
N THR A 702 1.55 -45.56 -40.43
CA THR A 702 1.08 -46.04 -39.13
C THR A 702 2.18 -45.97 -38.07
N ARG A 703 1.97 -45.15 -37.03
CA ARG A 703 2.85 -45.10 -35.87
C ARG A 703 2.39 -46.13 -34.84
N ARG A 704 3.17 -47.20 -34.73
CA ARG A 704 3.12 -48.18 -33.63
C ARG A 704 3.28 -47.48 -32.28
N GLU A 705 2.42 -47.88 -31.37
CA GLU A 705 2.40 -47.60 -29.95
C GLU A 705 3.66 -48.16 -29.27
N PRO A 706 4.44 -47.37 -28.50
CA PRO A 706 5.55 -47.90 -27.73
C PRO A 706 5.03 -48.51 -26.41
N ALA A 707 5.37 -49.77 -26.19
CA ALA A 707 5.13 -50.50 -24.96
C ALA A 707 5.62 -49.72 -23.73
N ARG A 708 4.69 -49.43 -22.81
CA ARG A 708 4.98 -48.93 -21.46
C ARG A 708 5.83 -49.96 -20.72
N ARG A 709 7.08 -49.62 -20.43
CA ARG A 709 7.87 -50.28 -19.38
C ARG A 709 7.28 -49.86 -18.02
N GLN A 710 6.87 -50.84 -17.23
CA GLN A 710 6.57 -50.65 -15.81
C GLN A 710 7.85 -50.20 -15.08
N PRO A 711 7.78 -49.16 -14.22
CA PRO A 711 8.87 -48.84 -13.31
C PRO A 711 8.99 -49.92 -12.21
N PRO A 712 10.20 -50.16 -11.68
CA PRO A 712 10.43 -51.15 -10.63
C PRO A 712 9.71 -50.75 -9.32
N ALA A 713 9.22 -51.77 -8.61
CA ALA A 713 8.57 -51.63 -7.31
C ALA A 713 9.52 -50.96 -6.29
N LEU A 714 9.00 -49.95 -5.60
CA LEU A 714 9.65 -49.36 -4.44
C LEU A 714 9.70 -50.37 -3.29
N PRO A 715 10.78 -50.39 -2.47
CA PRO A 715 10.85 -51.21 -1.27
C PRO A 715 9.79 -50.76 -0.25
N PRO A 716 9.33 -51.67 0.63
CA PRO A 716 8.35 -51.35 1.67
C PRO A 716 8.91 -50.28 2.60
N VAL A 717 8.11 -49.24 2.82
CA VAL A 717 8.36 -48.21 3.83
C VAL A 717 7.90 -48.78 5.17
N ASP A 718 8.82 -48.92 6.11
CA ASP A 718 8.50 -49.31 7.48
C ASP A 718 7.57 -48.26 8.12
N GLU A 719 6.40 -48.71 8.57
CA GLU A 719 5.43 -47.90 9.30
C GLU A 719 6.07 -47.38 10.60
N PRO A 720 5.99 -46.07 10.90
CA PRO A 720 6.35 -45.57 12.21
C PRO A 720 5.34 -46.09 13.24
N ALA A 721 5.85 -46.75 14.27
CA ALA A 721 5.08 -47.26 15.40
C ALA A 721 4.17 -46.17 15.99
N THR A 722 2.88 -46.47 16.05
CA THR A 722 1.87 -45.66 16.72
C THR A 722 2.15 -45.57 18.23
N PRO A 723 2.12 -44.38 18.84
CA PRO A 723 2.24 -44.25 20.28
C PRO A 723 0.95 -44.75 20.94
N ASN A 724 1.10 -45.70 21.88
CA ASN A 724 0.05 -46.15 22.77
C ASN A 724 -0.51 -44.96 23.59
N ILE A 725 -1.76 -44.58 23.31
CA ILE A 725 -2.54 -43.68 24.17
C ILE A 725 -3.30 -44.57 25.18
N PRO A 726 -3.08 -44.42 26.50
CA PRO A 726 -3.84 -45.18 27.48
C PRO A 726 -5.31 -44.72 27.49
N ALA A 727 -6.21 -45.70 27.49
CA ALA A 727 -7.64 -45.50 27.61
C ALA A 727 -7.98 -44.83 28.96
N LEU A 728 -8.77 -43.77 28.90
CA LEU A 728 -9.52 -43.26 30.05
C LEU A 728 -10.85 -44.03 30.10
N ASP A 729 -11.04 -44.77 31.19
CA ASP A 729 -12.27 -45.47 31.55
C ASP A 729 -13.40 -44.47 31.92
N PRO A 730 -14.68 -44.88 31.75
CA PRO A 730 -15.86 -44.01 31.70
C PRO A 730 -16.29 -43.34 33.01
#